data_AF-A0A2K3Q9D1-F1
#
_entry.id   AF-A0A2K3Q9D1-F1
#
_cell.length_a   1.000
_cell.length_b   1.000
_cell.length_c   1.000
_cell.angle_alpha   90.00
_cell.angle_beta   90.00
_cell.angle_gamma   90.00
#
_symmetry.space_group_name_H-M   'P 1'
#
loop_
_entity.id
_entity.type
_entity.pdbx_description
1 polymer ?
#
loop_
_entity_poly.entity_id
_entity_poly.type
_entity_poly.pdbx_seq_one_letter_code
_entity_poly.pdbx_strand_id
1 'polypeptide(L)'
;MSRTQMMPVQALYSPISDAIQRHEAGVRKSKKAVLTGSGRAWREDEEAYLLQTRLQKMPYKHIAVHLNKTELACRLHYHQLSRGSTRRKRTTSCSSDSPDPASGIPGLAASPIPNSKSRSISPAHIVGNYFATASPRLPAILPKPEPVAVSHPGESPQRHGIVMSEQSHEHLPSVTFRHGGPSYPSYHPPAPPLRLDCRELSPPSASAQGPVHVDLARLHSIYEVHRNAFWAVIAGDYGLNMSPAALEQAWKTGVCCPQHGGNPITPIASPDNDRKPLRRSPGLDKTRISSILGVDMEPMLREGWRRLRLGVCVVPPSLVNTIAARPAAVHCRQVVLKTPVSCTEPIMASKDGGPAPGHDPKSSSDYVQFNCLPPGGPLNRWSTTLTRGHDFPGAQAMLYGAGVPNREMMKNAPQVGIATVWWEGNPCKIIKGAVEKQGMLGWQFNTVGVSDAITMGGDGQRSRMRFSLQTRELIADSIESVTSAQHHDANISIPGCDKNMPGVVMAAARHNRPFIMVYGGTIRKGHSALLERHVNVSTCYEAAGAFAYGKLRAKTDAGAPGRESADVMEDIERHSCPGAGACGGMYTANTMATAIEAMGLTLPGSSSYPALSPEKARECERVGEVIKTTMERDIRPRDLLTRAAFENALVLTMILGGSTNGVLHFLAMANTAGVPLTLDDVARASDRTPFLADLAPSGKYLMEDLYEVGGTPSVLKMLIAKGLVDGSIPTVTGKTLAENVADWPSLDPGQQIIRPLEDPIKASGHIRILRGNIAPGGAVAKITGKEGLSFTGRARVFDRERDLNEALARGDIRREDGNLVLVVRYEGPKGGPGMPEQLRASAAIMGAGLTNVALVTDGRYSGASHGFIVGHVVPEAAAGGPVALVRDGDEVTIDAVLNRIDAAVSEAEMERRRAEWKAPEPRVKRGVLAKYARLVGDASHGAVTDGW
;
A
#
# COMPACT_ATOMS: atom_id res chain seq x y z
N MET A 1 42.77 33.02 30.47
CA MET A 1 43.25 34.40 30.27
C MET A 1 43.27 34.71 28.77
N SER A 2 43.71 35.91 28.36
CA SER A 2 43.75 36.48 26.99
C SER A 2 42.40 36.62 26.25
N ARG A 3 41.92 37.87 26.14
CA ARG A 3 40.93 38.33 25.15
C ARG A 3 41.63 38.58 23.80
N THR A 4 40.94 38.40 22.67
CA THR A 4 40.91 39.41 21.59
C THR A 4 39.62 39.33 20.76
N GLN A 5 39.08 40.50 20.40
CA GLN A 5 38.17 40.82 19.27
C GLN A 5 37.06 39.83 18.84
N MET A 6 35.81 40.23 19.11
CA MET A 6 34.70 39.97 18.19
C MET A 6 34.79 40.91 16.97
N MET A 7 34.44 40.43 15.78
CA MET A 7 34.07 41.27 14.63
C MET A 7 32.61 41.03 14.25
N PRO A 8 31.76 42.07 14.14
CA PRO A 8 30.39 41.93 13.68
C PRO A 8 30.33 41.91 12.15
N VAL A 9 30.16 40.74 11.54
CA VAL A 9 29.84 40.63 10.10
C VAL A 9 28.35 40.95 9.91
N GLN A 10 28.04 42.13 9.39
CA GLN A 10 26.66 42.51 9.05
C GLN A 10 26.19 41.76 7.80
N ALA A 11 25.33 40.76 7.97
CA ALA A 11 24.64 40.10 6.88
C ALA A 11 23.50 40.99 6.34
N LEU A 12 23.81 41.83 5.34
CA LEU A 12 22.81 42.60 4.60
C LEU A 12 22.01 41.68 3.66
N TYR A 13 20.82 41.26 4.10
CA TYR A 13 19.82 40.59 3.26
C TYR A 13 18.65 41.53 2.95
N SER A 14 18.66 42.11 1.75
CA SER A 14 17.50 42.80 1.16
C SER A 14 16.87 41.90 0.10
N PRO A 15 15.53 41.74 0.07
CA PRO A 15 14.87 40.88 -0.92
C PRO A 15 14.83 41.56 -2.29
N ILE A 16 15.51 40.99 -3.28
CA ILE A 16 15.43 41.44 -4.68
C ILE A 16 14.41 40.59 -5.43
N SER A 17 13.25 41.18 -5.69
CA SER A 17 12.31 40.73 -6.70
C SER A 17 12.75 41.24 -8.07
N ASP A 18 13.46 40.42 -8.85
CA ASP A 18 13.68 40.73 -10.27
C ASP A 18 13.86 39.47 -11.14
N ALA A 19 12.77 39.08 -11.81
CA ALA A 19 12.74 37.95 -12.74
C ALA A 19 11.69 38.13 -13.87
N ILE A 20 11.34 39.38 -14.20
CA ILE A 20 10.39 39.73 -15.28
C ILE A 20 11.03 40.74 -16.24
N GLN A 21 12.05 40.29 -16.99
CA GLN A 21 12.41 40.82 -18.33
C GLN A 21 13.62 40.04 -18.89
N ARG A 22 13.35 39.03 -19.74
CA ARG A 22 14.29 38.42 -20.71
C ARG A 22 13.57 37.34 -21.53
N HIS A 23 12.94 37.72 -22.65
CA HIS A 23 12.79 36.90 -23.87
C HIS A 23 11.95 37.63 -24.93
N GLU A 24 12.56 38.53 -25.71
CA GLU A 24 12.06 38.94 -27.03
C GLU A 24 13.22 38.92 -28.05
N ALA A 25 13.41 37.77 -28.69
CA ALA A 25 14.20 37.62 -29.93
C ALA A 25 13.78 36.31 -30.61
N GLY A 26 13.48 36.37 -31.92
CA GLY A 26 12.63 35.41 -32.62
C GLY A 26 13.06 33.93 -32.68
N VAL A 27 12.09 33.05 -32.93
CA VAL A 27 11.91 32.36 -34.25
C VAL A 27 10.48 31.80 -34.35
N ARG A 28 9.97 31.60 -35.58
CA ARG A 28 8.54 31.40 -35.89
C ARG A 28 8.08 29.93 -35.85
N LYS A 29 6.80 29.71 -35.51
CA LYS A 29 5.91 28.72 -36.16
C LYS A 29 4.44 29.19 -36.12
N SER A 30 3.55 28.48 -36.82
CA SER A 30 2.37 29.08 -37.50
C SER A 30 1.05 29.17 -36.71
N LYS A 31 0.15 30.04 -37.21
CA LYS A 31 -1.12 30.47 -36.60
C LYS A 31 -2.13 29.33 -36.34
N LYS A 32 -2.78 29.36 -35.18
CA LYS A 32 -4.24 29.14 -35.01
C LYS A 32 -4.81 30.25 -34.10
N ALA A 33 -6.11 30.52 -34.22
CA ALA A 33 -6.70 31.76 -33.72
C ALA A 33 -6.73 31.88 -32.18
N VAL A 34 -6.49 33.09 -31.69
CA VAL A 34 -6.65 33.47 -30.27
C VAL A 34 -8.07 33.99 -30.07
N LEU A 35 -8.83 33.38 -29.16
CA LEU A 35 -10.05 33.98 -28.60
C LEU A 35 -9.65 34.90 -27.45
N THR A 36 -9.83 36.21 -27.63
CA THR A 36 -9.43 37.25 -26.66
C THR A 36 -10.44 37.37 -25.52
N GLY A 37 -10.32 36.49 -24.52
CA GLY A 37 -11.09 36.57 -23.27
C GLY A 37 -10.46 37.52 -22.25
N SER A 38 -10.65 38.84 -22.42
CA SER A 38 -10.30 39.81 -21.37
C SER A 38 -11.23 39.67 -20.15
N GLY A 39 -10.78 40.17 -18.99
CA GLY A 39 -11.45 39.99 -17.69
C GLY A 39 -12.77 40.77 -17.55
N ARG A 40 -13.81 40.38 -18.30
CA ARG A 40 -15.18 40.84 -18.07
C ARG A 40 -15.74 40.20 -16.80
N ALA A 41 -16.38 41.01 -15.96
CA ALA A 41 -17.18 40.53 -14.85
C ALA A 41 -18.27 39.56 -15.33
N TRP A 42 -18.68 38.66 -14.45
CA TRP A 42 -19.80 37.75 -14.69
C TRP A 42 -21.11 38.50 -14.59
N ARG A 43 -22.06 38.18 -15.48
CA ARG A 43 -23.45 38.59 -15.37
C ARG A 43 -24.29 37.46 -14.78
N GLU A 44 -25.43 37.81 -14.18
CA GLU A 44 -26.33 36.86 -13.54
C GLU A 44 -26.87 35.78 -14.51
N ASP A 45 -27.03 36.09 -15.80
CA ASP A 45 -27.38 35.10 -16.84
C ASP A 45 -26.25 34.08 -17.09
N GLU A 46 -24.99 34.52 -17.04
CA GLU A 46 -23.82 33.64 -17.20
C GLU A 46 -23.61 32.76 -15.95
N GLU A 47 -23.90 33.29 -14.77
CA GLU A 47 -23.84 32.55 -13.50
C GLU A 47 -24.96 31.50 -13.40
N ALA A 48 -26.19 31.87 -13.74
CA ALA A 48 -27.33 30.95 -13.77
C ALA A 48 -27.11 29.82 -14.79
N TYR A 49 -26.64 30.13 -16.00
CA TYR A 49 -26.30 29.12 -17.01
C TYR A 49 -25.16 28.20 -16.53
N LEU A 50 -24.11 28.76 -15.92
CA LEU A 50 -22.99 27.99 -15.35
C LEU A 50 -23.47 27.05 -14.24
N LEU A 51 -24.34 27.51 -13.33
CA LEU A 51 -24.91 26.66 -12.27
C LEU A 51 -25.79 25.55 -12.85
N GLN A 52 -26.75 25.89 -13.73
CA GLN A 52 -27.70 24.93 -14.30
C GLN A 52 -27.02 23.84 -15.13
N THR A 53 -26.10 24.21 -16.03
CA THR A 53 -25.38 23.24 -16.87
C THR A 53 -24.41 22.38 -16.06
N ARG A 54 -23.87 22.87 -14.94
CA ARG A 54 -23.04 22.08 -14.03
C ARG A 54 -23.83 21.13 -13.14
N LEU A 55 -25.07 21.47 -12.75
CA LEU A 55 -26.01 20.52 -12.16
C LEU A 55 -26.34 19.38 -13.15
N GLN A 56 -26.50 19.72 -14.43
CA GLN A 56 -26.62 18.75 -15.54
C GLN A 56 -25.29 18.07 -15.92
N LYS A 57 -24.22 18.24 -15.12
CA LYS A 57 -22.88 17.65 -15.27
C LYS A 57 -22.12 18.00 -16.56
N MET A 58 -22.59 18.97 -17.36
CA MET A 58 -22.00 19.34 -18.66
C MET A 58 -20.50 19.71 -18.51
N PRO A 59 -19.61 19.24 -19.40
CA PRO A 59 -18.18 19.55 -19.32
C PRO A 59 -17.89 21.06 -19.39
N TYR A 60 -17.02 21.57 -18.50
CA TYR A 60 -16.67 23.00 -18.48
C TYR A 60 -16.17 23.51 -19.83
N LYS A 61 -15.52 22.68 -20.65
CA LYS A 61 -15.10 23.03 -22.02
C LYS A 61 -16.27 23.48 -22.92
N HIS A 62 -17.45 22.88 -22.78
CA HIS A 62 -18.63 23.24 -23.59
C HIS A 62 -19.30 24.51 -23.05
N ILE A 63 -19.39 24.63 -21.71
CA ILE A 63 -19.91 25.82 -21.02
C ILE A 63 -19.04 27.05 -21.33
N ALA A 64 -17.72 26.88 -21.34
CA ALA A 64 -16.74 27.92 -21.69
C ALA A 64 -16.92 28.45 -23.12
N VAL A 65 -17.16 27.55 -24.08
CA VAL A 65 -17.48 27.93 -25.48
C VAL A 65 -18.81 28.69 -25.55
N HIS A 66 -19.86 28.24 -24.85
CA HIS A 66 -21.17 28.91 -24.87
C HIS A 66 -21.12 30.32 -24.23
N LEU A 67 -20.44 30.45 -23.08
CA LEU A 67 -20.30 31.73 -22.36
C LEU A 67 -19.18 32.64 -22.89
N ASN A 68 -18.45 32.20 -23.93
CA ASN A 68 -17.26 32.86 -24.49
C ASN A 68 -16.23 33.26 -23.39
N LYS A 69 -15.95 32.35 -22.46
CA LYS A 69 -14.94 32.49 -21.40
C LYS A 69 -13.94 31.32 -21.46
N THR A 70 -12.88 31.36 -20.64
CA THR A 70 -11.94 30.24 -20.54
C THR A 70 -12.48 29.14 -19.62
N GLU A 71 -12.08 27.89 -19.86
CA GLU A 71 -12.48 26.77 -19.00
C GLU A 71 -12.05 26.97 -17.54
N LEU A 72 -10.89 27.59 -17.33
CA LEU A 72 -10.38 27.95 -16.01
C LEU A 72 -11.28 28.99 -15.32
N ALA A 73 -11.77 30.00 -16.03
CA ALA A 73 -12.69 30.98 -15.48
C ALA A 73 -14.01 30.31 -15.04
N CYS A 74 -14.60 29.44 -15.87
CA CYS A 74 -15.82 28.72 -15.52
C CYS A 74 -15.62 27.79 -14.30
N ARG A 75 -14.47 27.12 -14.18
CA ARG A 75 -14.11 26.28 -13.02
C ARG A 75 -13.96 27.11 -11.74
N LEU A 76 -13.23 28.23 -11.80
CA LEU A 76 -13.00 29.11 -10.65
C LEU A 76 -14.30 29.77 -10.17
N HIS A 77 -15.12 30.27 -11.10
CA HIS A 77 -16.35 30.96 -10.74
C HIS A 77 -17.43 30.02 -10.18
N TYR A 78 -17.60 28.82 -10.76
CA TYR A 78 -18.48 27.81 -10.18
C TYR A 78 -18.02 27.40 -8.77
N HIS A 79 -16.71 27.32 -8.52
CA HIS A 79 -16.16 27.05 -7.19
C HIS A 79 -16.41 28.19 -6.19
N GLN A 80 -16.47 29.45 -6.64
CA GLN A 80 -16.85 30.60 -5.80
C GLN A 80 -18.36 30.64 -5.52
N LEU A 81 -19.20 30.35 -6.51
CA LEU A 81 -20.67 30.28 -6.33
C LEU A 81 -21.10 29.10 -5.45
N SER A 82 -20.47 27.93 -5.59
CA SER A 82 -20.79 26.73 -4.79
C SER A 82 -20.21 26.72 -3.37
N ARG A 83 -19.29 27.65 -3.04
CA ARG A 83 -18.81 27.89 -1.67
C ARG A 83 -19.21 29.28 -1.21
N GLY A 84 -20.50 29.44 -0.90
CA GLY A 84 -21.15 30.72 -0.61
C GLY A 84 -20.35 31.62 0.34
N SER A 85 -19.87 32.75 -0.17
CA SER A 85 -19.00 33.67 0.56
C SER A 85 -19.79 34.80 1.24
N THR A 86 -19.70 34.86 2.56
CA THR A 86 -20.34 35.85 3.44
C THR A 86 -19.70 37.24 3.35
N ARG A 87 -19.65 37.86 2.16
CA ARG A 87 -18.99 39.16 1.96
C ARG A 87 -19.64 40.14 0.97
N ARG A 88 -20.90 40.53 1.21
CA ARG A 88 -21.50 41.79 0.71
C ARG A 88 -22.41 42.45 1.76
N LYS A 89 -21.94 43.54 2.39
CA LYS A 89 -22.77 44.55 3.09
C LYS A 89 -21.96 45.83 3.34
N ARG A 90 -22.62 46.99 3.26
CA ARG A 90 -22.06 48.38 3.25
C ARG A 90 -21.22 48.70 2.00
N THR A 91 -21.34 49.85 1.33
CA THR A 91 -22.30 51.00 1.41
C THR A 91 -22.92 51.20 0.01
N THR A 92 -24.09 51.80 -0.22
CA THR A 92 -24.94 52.79 0.54
C THR A 92 -26.44 52.42 0.24
N SER A 93 -27.55 53.18 0.37
CA SER A 93 -27.96 54.53 0.81
C SER A 93 -29.46 54.53 1.21
N CYS A 94 -30.05 55.72 1.43
CA CYS A 94 -31.51 56.00 1.50
C CYS A 94 -32.22 55.62 0.16
N SER A 95 -33.56 55.47 0.08
CA SER A 95 -34.65 56.18 0.80
C SER A 95 -35.87 55.31 1.22
N SER A 96 -36.90 55.99 1.73
CA SER A 96 -38.24 55.52 2.17
C SER A 96 -39.04 54.78 1.07
N ASP A 97 -40.13 54.03 1.32
CA ASP A 97 -41.24 54.25 2.27
C ASP A 97 -41.95 52.96 2.78
N SER A 98 -42.88 53.15 3.73
CA SER A 98 -43.91 52.20 4.23
C SER A 98 -45.04 51.96 3.17
N PRO A 99 -45.96 50.94 3.29
CA PRO A 99 -46.49 50.39 4.54
C PRO A 99 -46.83 48.88 4.63
N ASP A 100 -47.18 48.50 5.86
CA ASP A 100 -47.95 47.32 6.31
C ASP A 100 -49.38 47.31 5.72
N PRO A 101 -50.13 46.17 5.66
CA PRO A 101 -50.78 45.67 6.89
C PRO A 101 -51.07 44.15 7.01
N ALA A 102 -51.14 43.66 8.28
CA ALA A 102 -52.17 42.79 8.90
C ALA A 102 -52.68 41.50 8.18
N SER A 103 -52.98 40.35 8.82
CA SER A 103 -53.26 39.97 10.22
C SER A 103 -53.32 38.43 10.37
N GLY A 104 -53.33 37.87 11.60
CA GLY A 104 -53.67 36.45 11.84
C GLY A 104 -53.18 35.82 13.17
N ILE A 105 -54.11 35.53 14.10
CA ILE A 105 -53.97 34.90 15.45
C ILE A 105 -55.27 34.05 15.66
N PRO A 106 -55.41 33.01 16.54
CA PRO A 106 -54.57 32.43 17.63
C PRO A 106 -54.16 30.95 17.38
N GLY A 107 -53.54 30.14 18.28
CA GLY A 107 -53.19 30.23 19.73
C GLY A 107 -52.34 28.98 20.13
N LEU A 108 -52.39 28.36 21.33
CA LEU A 108 -53.03 28.64 22.63
C LEU A 108 -52.55 27.62 23.72
N ALA A 109 -52.34 28.03 24.99
CA ALA A 109 -52.23 27.22 26.24
C ALA A 109 -51.04 26.20 26.42
N ALA A 110 -50.54 25.86 27.63
CA ALA A 110 -50.54 26.50 28.97
C ALA A 110 -49.44 25.89 29.91
N SER A 111 -49.15 26.53 31.05
CA SER A 111 -48.15 26.15 32.10
C SER A 111 -48.78 25.29 33.25
N PRO A 112 -48.15 24.94 34.42
CA PRO A 112 -47.26 25.76 35.29
C PRO A 112 -46.11 25.05 36.08
N ILE A 113 -45.50 25.80 37.00
CA ILE A 113 -44.34 25.52 37.88
C ILE A 113 -44.74 24.83 39.22
N PRO A 114 -43.80 24.39 40.08
CA PRO A 114 -43.43 25.22 41.25
C PRO A 114 -41.94 25.23 41.68
N ASN A 115 -41.58 26.20 42.54
CA ASN A 115 -40.23 26.48 43.05
C ASN A 115 -39.82 25.66 44.29
N SER A 116 -38.51 25.64 44.65
CA SER A 116 -38.11 26.12 46.00
C SER A 116 -36.61 26.45 46.22
N LYS A 117 -36.35 27.73 46.47
CA LYS A 117 -35.44 28.32 47.49
C LYS A 117 -33.92 28.04 47.47
N SER A 118 -33.22 28.89 48.23
CA SER A 118 -31.78 29.16 48.18
C SER A 118 -31.12 29.11 49.57
N ARG A 119 -29.78 29.08 49.60
CA ARG A 119 -28.97 29.57 50.73
C ARG A 119 -27.63 30.11 50.24
N SER A 120 -27.15 31.17 50.87
CA SER A 120 -25.87 31.84 50.59
C SER A 120 -25.10 32.06 51.89
N ILE A 121 -23.78 31.81 51.89
CA ILE A 121 -22.84 32.24 52.93
C ILE A 121 -21.50 32.60 52.28
N SER A 122 -20.97 33.76 52.68
CA SER A 122 -19.63 34.34 52.42
C SER A 122 -19.33 35.27 53.62
N PRO A 123 -18.16 35.95 53.78
CA PRO A 123 -16.95 36.02 52.94
C PRO A 123 -15.63 35.92 53.77
N ALA A 124 -14.57 36.63 53.32
CA ALA A 124 -13.40 37.15 54.06
C ALA A 124 -12.11 36.28 54.17
N HIS A 125 -10.88 36.79 54.00
CA HIS A 125 -10.40 38.07 53.38
C HIS A 125 -8.85 38.10 53.15
N ILE A 126 -8.36 39.15 52.45
CA ILE A 126 -6.97 39.72 52.47
C ILE A 126 -5.89 38.88 51.72
N VAL A 127 -5.10 39.37 50.74
CA VAL A 127 -4.88 40.69 50.06
C VAL A 127 -4.40 40.41 48.60
N GLY A 128 -4.15 41.26 47.59
CA GLY A 128 -3.79 42.69 47.41
C GLY A 128 -2.34 42.82 46.87
N ASN A 129 -1.88 43.71 45.97
CA ASN A 129 -2.44 44.85 45.20
C ASN A 129 -1.72 44.87 43.81
N TYR A 130 -2.32 45.15 42.65
CA TYR A 130 -2.96 46.39 42.10
C TYR A 130 -2.01 47.52 41.65
N PHE A 131 -2.05 47.86 40.34
CA PHE A 131 -2.19 49.23 39.77
C PHE A 131 -2.63 49.16 38.29
N ALA A 132 -3.01 50.28 37.65
CA ALA A 132 -3.89 50.24 36.44
C ALA A 132 -3.77 51.44 35.45
N THR A 133 -4.45 51.28 34.29
CA THR A 133 -4.94 52.29 33.31
C THR A 133 -3.97 53.21 32.55
N ALA A 134 -4.08 53.25 31.20
CA ALA A 134 -4.44 54.44 30.39
C ALA A 134 -4.09 54.28 28.88
N SER A 135 -4.78 55.03 28.00
CA SER A 135 -4.46 55.18 26.55
C SER A 135 -4.40 56.66 26.16
N PRO A 136 -3.56 57.06 25.17
CA PRO A 136 -3.72 58.31 24.43
C PRO A 136 -3.88 58.12 22.90
N ARG A 137 -3.95 59.24 22.14
CA ARG A 137 -4.32 59.32 20.71
C ARG A 137 -3.19 59.84 19.80
N LEU A 138 -3.45 59.82 18.48
CA LEU A 138 -2.68 60.43 17.38
C LEU A 138 -2.38 61.94 17.57
N PRO A 139 -1.37 62.48 16.86
CA PRO A 139 -1.66 63.19 15.59
C PRO A 139 -0.72 62.83 14.42
N ALA A 140 -0.90 63.46 13.25
CA ALA A 140 -0.15 63.23 12.00
C ALA A 140 0.28 64.54 11.33
N ILE A 141 1.19 64.50 10.33
CA ILE A 141 1.56 65.61 9.41
C ILE A 141 2.12 65.07 8.07
N LEU A 142 2.05 65.90 7.02
CA LEU A 142 2.38 65.66 5.58
C LEU A 142 3.75 66.34 5.20
N PRO A 143 4.31 66.33 3.95
CA PRO A 143 3.69 66.15 2.61
C PRO A 143 4.49 65.40 1.50
N LYS A 144 4.01 65.46 0.24
CA LYS A 144 4.67 65.05 -1.02
C LYS A 144 5.76 66.06 -1.51
N PRO A 145 6.51 65.76 -2.60
CA PRO A 145 6.16 66.32 -3.92
C PRO A 145 6.21 65.33 -5.12
N GLU A 146 6.26 65.83 -6.36
CA GLU A 146 5.94 65.14 -7.64
C GLU A 146 7.09 65.24 -8.71
N PRO A 147 6.98 64.71 -9.96
CA PRO A 147 8.13 64.23 -10.76
C PRO A 147 8.72 65.19 -11.82
N VAL A 148 9.83 64.77 -12.45
CA VAL A 148 10.52 65.39 -13.62
C VAL A 148 10.84 64.31 -14.68
N ALA A 149 11.14 64.69 -15.94
CA ALA A 149 10.87 63.84 -17.11
C ALA A 149 11.94 63.81 -18.24
N VAL A 150 11.83 62.79 -19.11
CA VAL A 150 12.19 62.73 -20.56
C VAL A 150 13.67 62.84 -21.01
N SER A 151 14.12 61.83 -21.80
CA SER A 151 14.70 62.02 -23.16
C SER A 151 15.00 60.69 -23.89
N HIS A 152 14.93 60.70 -25.23
CA HIS A 152 15.36 59.65 -26.17
C HIS A 152 16.35 60.26 -27.19
N PRO A 153 17.28 59.46 -27.74
CA PRO A 153 17.15 58.92 -29.11
C PRO A 153 17.63 57.45 -29.21
N GLY A 154 17.62 56.74 -30.35
CA GLY A 154 17.04 57.01 -31.68
C GLY A 154 17.64 56.10 -32.79
N GLU A 155 17.02 56.14 -33.98
CA GLU A 155 17.51 55.63 -35.29
C GLU A 155 17.54 54.11 -35.62
N SER A 156 17.44 53.84 -36.93
CA SER A 156 17.54 52.54 -37.62
C SER A 156 17.59 52.75 -39.15
N PRO A 157 18.17 51.84 -39.96
CA PRO A 157 17.76 51.77 -41.36
C PRO A 157 17.70 50.37 -42.03
N GLN A 158 16.53 50.10 -42.61
CA GLN A 158 16.29 49.59 -43.98
C GLN A 158 16.57 48.13 -44.42
N ARG A 159 15.95 47.80 -45.56
CA ARG A 159 15.66 46.48 -46.16
C ARG A 159 16.62 46.13 -47.31
N HIS A 160 16.55 44.89 -47.81
CA HIS A 160 16.09 44.55 -49.19
C HIS A 160 15.81 43.02 -49.31
N GLY A 161 15.30 42.53 -50.45
CA GLY A 161 14.97 41.10 -50.66
C GLY A 161 14.62 40.74 -52.12
N ILE A 162 14.59 39.44 -52.46
CA ILE A 162 14.41 38.87 -53.82
C ILE A 162 13.44 37.65 -53.77
N VAL A 163 12.95 37.16 -54.93
CA VAL A 163 11.62 36.55 -55.13
C VAL A 163 11.62 35.29 -56.05
N MET A 164 10.80 34.28 -55.68
CA MET A 164 10.18 33.15 -56.46
C MET A 164 10.97 32.14 -57.33
N SER A 165 10.53 30.86 -57.27
CA SER A 165 9.90 30.12 -58.40
C SER A 165 9.02 28.95 -57.87
N GLU A 166 8.30 28.22 -58.74
CA GLU A 166 7.23 27.24 -58.40
C GLU A 166 7.35 25.90 -59.18
N GLN A 167 6.35 25.00 -59.00
CA GLN A 167 5.96 23.83 -59.84
C GLN A 167 6.76 22.50 -59.69
N SER A 168 6.22 21.30 -59.99
CA SER A 168 4.84 20.73 -59.93
C SER A 168 4.86 19.18 -60.05
N HIS A 169 3.69 18.51 -60.04
CA HIS A 169 3.44 17.05 -60.02
C HIS A 169 4.03 16.21 -61.18
N GLU A 170 4.24 14.88 -61.00
CA GLU A 170 3.47 13.82 -61.72
C GLU A 170 3.69 12.35 -61.22
N HIS A 171 3.36 11.33 -62.05
CA HIS A 171 2.89 9.97 -61.65
C HIS A 171 3.75 8.77 -62.15
N LEU A 172 3.27 7.54 -61.86
CA LEU A 172 3.87 6.22 -62.18
C LEU A 172 3.85 5.82 -63.68
N PRO A 173 4.67 4.82 -64.05
CA PRO A 173 4.21 3.76 -64.97
C PRO A 173 4.47 2.31 -64.47
N SER A 174 3.96 1.31 -65.20
CA SER A 174 4.02 -0.13 -64.87
C SER A 174 4.19 -1.02 -66.11
N VAL A 175 4.80 -2.21 -65.97
CA VAL A 175 5.00 -3.19 -67.07
C VAL A 175 4.86 -4.65 -66.56
N THR A 176 4.48 -5.59 -67.43
CA THR A 176 4.18 -7.03 -67.18
C THR A 176 4.91 -7.95 -68.18
N PHE A 177 5.03 -9.27 -67.91
CA PHE A 177 4.53 -10.40 -68.76
C PHE A 177 5.10 -11.84 -68.45
N ARG A 178 4.16 -12.78 -68.26
CA ARG A 178 4.04 -14.24 -68.62
C ARG A 178 5.21 -15.27 -68.70
N HIS A 179 4.99 -16.37 -67.95
CA HIS A 179 4.95 -17.83 -68.29
C HIS A 179 6.10 -18.66 -68.91
N GLY A 180 6.28 -19.86 -68.29
CA GLY A 180 6.73 -21.13 -68.89
C GLY A 180 6.35 -22.32 -67.96
N GLY A 181 6.02 -23.51 -68.49
CA GLY A 181 5.63 -24.73 -67.74
C GLY A 181 6.52 -25.96 -68.08
N PRO A 182 6.09 -27.25 -67.91
CA PRO A 182 4.72 -27.73 -67.62
C PRO A 182 4.56 -29.00 -66.71
N SER A 183 3.30 -29.48 -66.62
CA SER A 183 2.81 -30.87 -66.33
C SER A 183 2.67 -31.43 -64.89
N TYR A 184 1.56 -32.17 -64.70
CA TYR A 184 0.99 -32.82 -63.50
C TYR A 184 0.27 -34.13 -63.93
N PRO A 185 -0.01 -35.10 -63.04
CA PRO A 185 -1.42 -35.40 -62.64
C PRO A 185 -1.59 -35.99 -61.19
N SER A 186 -2.75 -36.10 -60.52
CA SER A 186 -4.11 -35.47 -60.64
C SER A 186 -5.04 -35.90 -59.45
N TYR A 187 -6.26 -35.31 -59.33
CA TYR A 187 -7.43 -35.62 -58.42
C TYR A 187 -7.30 -35.40 -56.88
N HIS A 188 -8.32 -34.97 -56.11
CA HIS A 188 -9.49 -34.07 -56.33
C HIS A 188 -10.14 -33.61 -54.97
N PRO A 189 -11.03 -32.57 -54.93
CA PRO A 189 -11.39 -31.83 -53.69
C PRO A 189 -12.92 -31.76 -53.34
N PRO A 190 -13.29 -31.14 -52.19
CA PRO A 190 -14.64 -30.60 -51.96
C PRO A 190 -14.72 -29.10 -51.52
N ALA A 191 -15.72 -28.40 -52.06
CA ALA A 191 -16.48 -27.21 -51.56
C ALA A 191 -15.80 -25.92 -50.99
N PRO A 192 -16.34 -24.70 -51.28
CA PRO A 192 -15.82 -23.41 -50.81
C PRO A 192 -16.52 -22.82 -49.55
N PRO A 193 -15.89 -21.86 -48.84
CA PRO A 193 -16.47 -21.16 -47.70
C PRO A 193 -17.35 -19.95 -48.08
N LEU A 194 -18.37 -19.67 -47.26
CA LEU A 194 -19.26 -18.51 -47.39
C LEU A 194 -18.56 -17.18 -47.00
N ARG A 195 -18.71 -16.16 -47.83
CA ARG A 195 -18.48 -14.74 -47.49
C ARG A 195 -19.83 -14.04 -47.29
N LEU A 196 -19.94 -13.21 -46.27
CA LEU A 196 -21.03 -12.26 -46.13
C LEU A 196 -20.59 -10.90 -46.68
N ASP A 197 -21.26 -10.44 -47.73
CA ASP A 197 -21.13 -9.07 -48.21
C ASP A 197 -21.88 -8.09 -47.29
N CYS A 198 -21.32 -6.91 -47.10
CA CYS A 198 -21.91 -5.83 -46.32
C CYS A 198 -21.81 -4.52 -47.11
N ARG A 199 -22.52 -4.50 -48.24
CA ARG A 199 -22.51 -3.39 -49.23
C ARG A 199 -23.91 -2.96 -49.68
N GLU A 200 -24.85 -2.87 -48.75
CA GLU A 200 -26.07 -2.08 -48.93
C GLU A 200 -26.71 -1.78 -47.56
N LEU A 201 -26.51 -0.55 -47.05
CA LEU A 201 -27.31 0.12 -46.00
C LEU A 201 -26.72 1.51 -45.74
N SER A 202 -27.47 2.58 -46.06
CA SER A 202 -27.06 3.96 -45.79
C SER A 202 -27.19 4.30 -44.29
N PRO A 203 -26.25 5.04 -43.68
CA PRO A 203 -26.30 5.36 -42.25
C PRO A 203 -27.33 6.47 -41.95
N PRO A 204 -28.28 6.25 -41.03
CA PRO A 204 -29.08 7.32 -40.44
C PRO A 204 -28.23 8.26 -39.57
N SER A 205 -28.73 9.46 -39.32
CA SER A 205 -28.04 10.50 -38.55
C SER A 205 -27.81 10.12 -37.08
N ALA A 206 -26.65 10.51 -36.55
CA ALA A 206 -26.34 10.31 -35.14
C ALA A 206 -27.21 11.22 -34.24
N SER A 207 -27.86 10.62 -33.25
CA SER A 207 -28.44 11.31 -32.09
C SER A 207 -27.97 10.63 -30.81
N ALA A 208 -27.83 11.39 -29.72
CA ALA A 208 -27.14 10.94 -28.51
C ALA A 208 -28.10 10.65 -27.36
N GLN A 209 -28.21 9.39 -26.94
CA GLN A 209 -28.96 8.98 -25.74
C GLN A 209 -28.35 7.77 -25.03
N GLY A 210 -28.39 7.82 -23.69
CA GLY A 210 -28.62 6.65 -22.82
C GLY A 210 -27.43 5.76 -22.43
N PRO A 211 -27.48 5.11 -21.25
CA PRO A 211 -26.69 3.92 -20.97
C PRO A 211 -27.21 2.72 -21.77
N VAL A 212 -26.34 1.76 -22.08
CA VAL A 212 -26.67 0.60 -22.94
C VAL A 212 -27.66 -0.34 -22.24
N HIS A 213 -28.94 -0.20 -22.57
CA HIS A 213 -29.95 -1.19 -22.23
C HIS A 213 -29.84 -2.38 -23.20
N VAL A 214 -29.79 -3.60 -22.68
CA VAL A 214 -29.83 -4.79 -23.54
C VAL A 214 -31.25 -5.00 -24.04
N ASP A 215 -31.44 -4.99 -25.34
CA ASP A 215 -32.71 -5.25 -26.00
C ASP A 215 -33.00 -6.76 -26.03
N LEU A 216 -33.80 -7.20 -25.06
CA LEU A 216 -34.22 -8.60 -24.94
C LEU A 216 -35.18 -9.02 -26.07
N ALA A 217 -35.95 -8.10 -26.65
CA ALA A 217 -36.83 -8.40 -27.78
C ALA A 217 -36.01 -8.68 -29.06
N ARG A 218 -34.95 -7.91 -29.29
CA ARG A 218 -33.97 -8.16 -30.36
C ARG A 218 -33.18 -9.46 -30.13
N LEU A 219 -32.80 -9.79 -28.90
CA LEU A 219 -32.17 -11.10 -28.62
C LEU A 219 -33.16 -12.26 -28.85
N HIS A 220 -34.43 -12.10 -28.49
CA HIS A 220 -35.47 -13.10 -28.74
C HIS A 220 -35.77 -13.28 -30.23
N SER A 221 -35.78 -12.20 -31.03
CA SER A 221 -35.96 -12.33 -32.49
C SER A 221 -34.75 -12.96 -33.18
N ILE A 222 -33.52 -12.65 -32.74
CA ILE A 222 -32.30 -13.33 -33.20
C ILE A 222 -32.35 -14.82 -32.85
N TYR A 223 -32.82 -15.19 -31.64
CA TYR A 223 -33.02 -16.60 -31.29
C TYR A 223 -34.04 -17.26 -32.22
N GLU A 224 -35.25 -16.70 -32.36
CA GLU A 224 -36.31 -17.30 -33.20
C GLU A 224 -35.89 -17.46 -34.67
N VAL A 225 -35.14 -16.50 -35.24
CA VAL A 225 -34.61 -16.58 -36.62
C VAL A 225 -33.59 -17.72 -36.79
N HIS A 226 -32.77 -18.01 -35.78
CA HIS A 226 -31.71 -19.03 -35.86
C HIS A 226 -32.03 -20.35 -35.13
N ARG A 227 -33.16 -20.43 -34.41
CA ARG A 227 -33.60 -21.54 -33.56
C ARG A 227 -33.46 -22.90 -34.22
N ASN A 228 -34.03 -23.04 -35.42
CA ASN A 228 -34.05 -24.32 -36.14
C ASN A 228 -32.64 -24.75 -36.57
N ALA A 229 -31.76 -23.81 -36.92
CA ALA A 229 -30.37 -24.09 -37.29
C ALA A 229 -29.53 -24.47 -36.05
N PHE A 230 -29.70 -23.77 -34.93
CA PHE A 230 -29.06 -24.06 -33.66
C PHE A 230 -29.39 -25.49 -33.16
N TRP A 231 -30.68 -25.83 -33.11
CA TRP A 231 -31.10 -27.16 -32.68
C TRP A 231 -30.82 -28.26 -33.73
N ALA A 232 -30.66 -27.93 -35.01
CA ALA A 232 -30.22 -28.88 -36.03
C ALA A 232 -28.75 -29.28 -35.87
N VAL A 233 -27.86 -28.35 -35.51
CA VAL A 233 -26.46 -28.67 -35.18
C VAL A 233 -26.42 -29.61 -33.97
N ILE A 234 -27.12 -29.26 -32.88
CA ILE A 234 -27.14 -30.10 -31.67
C ILE A 234 -27.81 -31.46 -31.93
N ALA A 235 -28.82 -31.56 -32.78
CA ALA A 235 -29.42 -32.85 -33.16
C ALA A 235 -28.42 -33.79 -33.86
N GLY A 236 -27.47 -33.25 -34.63
CA GLY A 236 -26.39 -34.03 -35.27
C GLY A 236 -25.54 -34.80 -34.27
N ASP A 237 -25.19 -34.19 -33.14
CA ASP A 237 -24.35 -34.79 -32.09
C ASP A 237 -25.04 -35.91 -31.29
N TYR A 238 -26.37 -36.04 -31.41
CA TYR A 238 -27.19 -37.04 -30.71
C TYR A 238 -27.73 -38.16 -31.62
N GLY A 239 -27.41 -38.14 -32.91
CA GLY A 239 -27.62 -39.26 -33.84
C GLY A 239 -28.94 -39.25 -34.62
N LEU A 240 -28.99 -40.13 -35.63
CA LEU A 240 -29.91 -40.08 -36.79
C LEU A 240 -31.42 -40.09 -36.53
N ASN A 241 -31.88 -40.33 -35.30
CA ASN A 241 -33.31 -40.44 -34.97
C ASN A 241 -33.85 -39.28 -34.10
N MET A 242 -33.06 -38.25 -33.81
CA MET A 242 -33.47 -37.13 -32.95
C MET A 242 -33.88 -35.90 -33.77
N SER A 243 -35.08 -35.34 -33.53
CA SER A 243 -35.51 -34.12 -34.21
C SER A 243 -35.09 -32.85 -33.42
N PRO A 244 -34.77 -31.74 -34.11
CA PRO A 244 -34.41 -30.47 -33.46
C PRO A 244 -35.50 -29.96 -32.50
N ALA A 245 -36.77 -30.13 -32.88
CA ALA A 245 -37.92 -29.75 -32.07
C ALA A 245 -38.06 -30.60 -30.79
N ALA A 246 -37.75 -31.90 -30.85
CA ALA A 246 -37.79 -32.77 -29.67
C ALA A 246 -36.70 -32.41 -28.66
N LEU A 247 -35.49 -32.07 -29.13
CA LEU A 247 -34.40 -31.58 -28.28
C LEU A 247 -34.74 -30.23 -27.64
N GLU A 248 -35.25 -29.28 -28.42
CA GLU A 248 -35.68 -27.99 -27.88
C GLU A 248 -36.80 -28.16 -26.83
N GLN A 249 -37.77 -29.04 -27.08
CA GLN A 249 -38.89 -29.24 -26.17
C GLN A 249 -38.48 -30.00 -24.89
N ALA A 250 -37.57 -30.98 -24.97
CA ALA A 250 -36.99 -31.62 -23.79
C ALA A 250 -36.14 -30.64 -22.96
N TRP A 251 -35.40 -29.73 -23.61
CA TRP A 251 -34.65 -28.67 -22.94
C TRP A 251 -35.58 -27.64 -22.26
N LYS A 252 -36.66 -27.22 -22.92
CA LYS A 252 -37.65 -26.27 -22.37
C LYS A 252 -38.47 -26.83 -21.21
N THR A 253 -38.79 -28.12 -21.20
CA THR A 253 -39.59 -28.74 -20.13
C THR A 253 -38.75 -29.38 -19.02
N GLY A 254 -37.47 -29.66 -19.27
CA GLY A 254 -36.62 -30.45 -18.37
C GLY A 254 -36.99 -31.94 -18.32
N VAL A 255 -37.91 -32.41 -19.17
CA VAL A 255 -38.45 -33.78 -19.16
C VAL A 255 -38.15 -34.47 -20.49
N CYS A 256 -37.26 -35.46 -20.46
CA CYS A 256 -37.23 -36.48 -21.51
C CYS A 256 -38.49 -37.35 -21.36
N CYS A 257 -39.42 -37.27 -22.32
CA CYS A 257 -40.67 -38.03 -22.26
C CYS A 257 -40.43 -39.55 -22.16
N PRO A 258 -40.94 -40.24 -21.13
CA PRO A 258 -40.81 -41.68 -21.01
C PRO A 258 -41.89 -42.39 -21.85
N GLN A 259 -41.55 -42.83 -23.05
CA GLN A 259 -42.32 -43.84 -23.78
C GLN A 259 -41.49 -45.11 -23.97
N HIS A 260 -42.14 -46.24 -23.69
CA HIS A 260 -41.63 -47.60 -23.48
C HIS A 260 -40.19 -47.94 -23.91
N GLY A 261 -39.35 -48.29 -22.92
CA GLY A 261 -38.25 -49.26 -23.08
C GLY A 261 -36.89 -48.76 -23.56
N GLY A 262 -36.74 -47.48 -23.90
CA GLY A 262 -35.46 -46.90 -24.33
C GLY A 262 -34.51 -46.54 -23.17
N ASN A 263 -33.20 -46.67 -23.40
CA ASN A 263 -32.16 -46.10 -22.55
C ASN A 263 -32.20 -44.54 -22.59
N PRO A 264 -31.75 -43.85 -21.54
CA PRO A 264 -31.70 -42.38 -21.52
C PRO A 264 -30.77 -41.82 -22.60
N ILE A 265 -31.13 -40.66 -23.14
CA ILE A 265 -30.41 -39.98 -24.22
C ILE A 265 -28.97 -39.65 -23.78
N THR A 266 -27.98 -40.16 -24.52
CA THR A 266 -26.56 -39.87 -24.32
C THR A 266 -25.84 -39.76 -25.67
N PRO A 267 -24.87 -38.84 -25.83
CA PRO A 267 -24.10 -38.69 -27.08
C PRO A 267 -23.37 -39.98 -27.47
N ILE A 268 -23.29 -40.26 -28.77
CA ILE A 268 -22.62 -41.45 -29.30
C ILE A 268 -21.10 -41.17 -29.34
N ALA A 269 -20.37 -41.90 -28.49
CA ALA A 269 -18.91 -41.87 -28.32
C ALA A 269 -18.29 -40.57 -27.76
N SER A 270 -18.04 -40.58 -26.45
CA SER A 270 -16.79 -40.07 -25.88
C SER A 270 -16.11 -41.22 -25.13
N PRO A 271 -14.82 -41.54 -25.40
CA PRO A 271 -14.22 -42.80 -24.95
C PRO A 271 -13.72 -42.73 -23.51
N ASP A 272 -14.52 -43.23 -22.54
CA ASP A 272 -14.06 -43.42 -21.16
C ASP A 272 -14.84 -44.53 -20.41
N ASN A 273 -14.74 -45.77 -20.91
CA ASN A 273 -15.15 -46.98 -20.18
C ASN A 273 -13.95 -47.54 -19.41
N ASP A 274 -13.77 -47.13 -18.15
CA ASP A 274 -14.17 -48.02 -17.06
C ASP A 274 -14.28 -47.34 -15.69
N ARG A 275 -15.05 -47.94 -14.76
CA ARG A 275 -15.59 -47.23 -13.59
C ARG A 275 -15.02 -47.65 -12.23
N LYS A 276 -14.20 -46.73 -11.67
CA LYS A 276 -14.43 -46.03 -10.37
C LYS A 276 -14.36 -46.87 -9.06
N PRO A 277 -14.36 -46.29 -7.83
CA PRO A 277 -14.88 -44.97 -7.42
C PRO A 277 -13.95 -43.98 -6.69
N LEU A 278 -14.31 -42.69 -6.79
CA LEU A 278 -13.76 -41.59 -6.00
C LEU A 278 -14.52 -41.44 -4.66
N ARG A 279 -13.88 -40.80 -3.66
CA ARG A 279 -14.56 -39.78 -2.84
C ARG A 279 -14.21 -38.38 -3.37
N ARG A 280 -15.22 -37.53 -3.56
CA ARG A 280 -15.10 -36.22 -4.23
C ARG A 280 -14.61 -35.10 -3.31
N SER A 281 -13.99 -34.08 -3.92
CA SER A 281 -13.84 -32.73 -3.35
C SER A 281 -15.13 -31.90 -3.56
N PRO A 282 -15.36 -30.83 -2.79
CA PRO A 282 -16.49 -29.92 -3.00
C PRO A 282 -16.35 -29.11 -4.31
N GLY A 283 -17.50 -28.71 -4.88
CA GLY A 283 -17.56 -27.96 -6.13
C GLY A 283 -17.42 -26.45 -5.98
N LEU A 284 -17.23 -25.77 -7.11
CA LEU A 284 -17.25 -24.31 -7.21
C LEU A 284 -17.54 -23.91 -8.66
N ASP A 285 -18.79 -23.56 -8.96
CA ASP A 285 -19.12 -22.46 -9.88
C ASP A 285 -20.58 -21.99 -9.68
N LYS A 286 -20.84 -20.69 -9.86
CA LYS A 286 -22.19 -20.11 -10.00
C LYS A 286 -22.10 -19.03 -11.09
N THR A 287 -22.26 -19.44 -12.34
CA THR A 287 -22.33 -18.53 -13.50
C THR A 287 -23.63 -17.73 -13.48
N ARG A 288 -23.63 -16.53 -14.10
CA ARG A 288 -24.73 -15.55 -14.07
C ARG A 288 -26.10 -16.02 -14.62
N ILE A 289 -26.21 -17.27 -15.08
CA ILE A 289 -27.47 -17.87 -15.55
C ILE A 289 -28.34 -18.32 -14.36
N SER A 290 -27.76 -18.76 -13.23
CA SER A 290 -28.57 -19.21 -12.07
C SER A 290 -29.42 -18.08 -11.48
N SER A 291 -28.94 -16.84 -11.54
CA SER A 291 -29.66 -15.63 -11.14
C SER A 291 -30.80 -15.21 -12.09
N ILE A 292 -30.89 -15.82 -13.28
CA ILE A 292 -32.00 -15.58 -14.24
C ILE A 292 -33.16 -16.55 -13.97
N LEU A 293 -32.90 -17.71 -13.34
CA LEU A 293 -33.84 -18.84 -13.27
C LEU A 293 -34.29 -19.22 -11.85
N GLY A 294 -33.70 -18.65 -10.80
CA GLY A 294 -34.40 -18.44 -9.52
C GLY A 294 -34.68 -19.66 -8.61
N VAL A 295 -33.91 -20.75 -8.68
CA VAL A 295 -34.06 -21.92 -7.79
C VAL A 295 -32.70 -22.40 -7.23
N ASP A 296 -32.67 -22.73 -5.94
CA ASP A 296 -31.61 -23.48 -5.20
C ASP A 296 -32.30 -24.66 -4.47
N MET A 297 -31.58 -25.75 -4.12
CA MET A 297 -31.72 -26.60 -2.91
C MET A 297 -30.97 -27.97 -3.01
N GLU A 298 -30.68 -28.57 -1.83
CA GLU A 298 -30.03 -29.87 -1.54
C GLU A 298 -30.63 -30.38 -0.18
N PRO A 299 -30.23 -31.47 0.55
CA PRO A 299 -29.33 -32.62 0.31
C PRO A 299 -29.86 -34.00 0.87
N MET A 300 -28.96 -34.92 1.30
CA MET A 300 -29.12 -36.13 2.20
C MET A 300 -29.40 -37.53 1.55
N LEU A 301 -28.92 -38.71 2.03
CA LEU A 301 -27.82 -39.15 2.94
C LEU A 301 -27.52 -40.70 2.82
N ARG A 302 -26.22 -41.13 2.93
CA ARG A 302 -25.62 -42.38 3.54
C ARG A 302 -26.05 -43.81 3.07
N GLU A 303 -25.27 -44.92 3.21
CA GLU A 303 -23.86 -45.24 3.63
C GLU A 303 -23.28 -46.35 2.67
N GLY A 304 -22.57 -47.49 2.95
CA GLY A 304 -21.87 -48.12 4.10
C GLY A 304 -21.40 -49.59 3.84
N TRP A 305 -20.45 -50.12 4.64
CA TRP A 305 -19.89 -51.53 4.68
C TRP A 305 -19.14 -52.09 3.42
N ARG A 306 -18.33 -53.18 3.47
CA ARG A 306 -17.13 -53.56 4.29
C ARG A 306 -16.41 -54.84 3.73
N ARG A 307 -15.09 -55.01 3.96
CA ARG A 307 -14.25 -56.27 3.87
C ARG A 307 -13.89 -56.81 2.44
N LEU A 308 -12.80 -57.56 2.14
CA LEU A 308 -11.58 -58.04 2.86
C LEU A 308 -10.45 -58.51 1.89
N ARG A 309 -9.15 -58.38 2.28
CA ARG A 309 -7.94 -59.20 1.89
C ARG A 309 -7.45 -59.15 0.42
N LEU A 310 -6.19 -59.48 0.05
CA LEU A 310 -4.86 -59.68 0.70
C LEU A 310 -3.80 -59.25 -0.37
N GLY A 311 -2.55 -58.89 -0.12
CA GLY A 311 -1.54 -59.42 0.81
C GLY A 311 -0.24 -58.60 0.79
N VAL A 312 0.71 -58.96 1.65
CA VAL A 312 1.91 -58.15 2.00
C VAL A 312 3.08 -59.08 2.37
N CYS A 313 4.32 -58.68 2.09
CA CYS A 313 5.55 -59.22 2.72
C CYS A 313 6.35 -58.08 3.38
N VAL A 314 6.99 -58.37 4.52
CA VAL A 314 7.79 -57.43 5.35
C VAL A 314 8.96 -58.19 5.98
N VAL A 315 10.12 -57.53 6.11
CA VAL A 315 11.21 -57.89 7.05
C VAL A 315 11.73 -56.59 7.72
N PRO A 316 12.10 -56.56 9.03
CA PRO A 316 12.17 -55.32 9.84
C PRO A 316 13.58 -54.92 10.36
N PRO A 317 13.74 -53.78 11.08
CA PRO A 317 15.02 -53.25 11.60
C PRO A 317 15.23 -53.38 13.13
N SER A 318 16.46 -53.23 13.67
CA SER A 318 16.74 -52.94 15.11
C SER A 318 18.19 -52.54 15.48
N LEU A 319 18.34 -51.56 16.41
CA LEU A 319 19.36 -51.36 17.49
C LEU A 319 20.91 -51.28 17.19
N VAL A 320 21.80 -50.70 18.03
CA VAL A 320 21.80 -49.48 18.92
C VAL A 320 23.20 -49.21 19.55
N ASN A 321 23.56 -47.93 19.83
CA ASN A 321 24.69 -47.44 20.70
C ASN A 321 26.17 -47.76 20.26
N THR A 322 27.27 -47.14 20.76
CA THR A 322 27.54 -46.24 21.92
C THR A 322 28.83 -45.36 21.77
N ILE A 323 28.96 -44.30 22.59
CA ILE A 323 30.20 -43.64 23.13
C ILE A 323 31.09 -42.74 22.21
N ALA A 324 31.71 -41.73 22.84
CA ALA A 324 32.42 -40.58 22.27
C ALA A 324 33.94 -40.57 22.58
N ALA A 325 34.73 -39.71 21.91
CA ALA A 325 35.88 -38.97 22.47
C ALA A 325 36.55 -37.98 21.47
N ARG A 326 37.27 -36.99 22.01
CA ARG A 326 38.20 -36.01 21.38
C ARG A 326 39.60 -36.23 22.02
N PRO A 327 40.69 -35.50 21.66
CA PRO A 327 41.15 -34.99 20.35
C PRO A 327 42.67 -35.28 20.10
N ALA A 328 43.22 -34.87 18.94
CA ALA A 328 44.66 -34.61 18.77
C ALA A 328 44.92 -33.64 17.59
N ALA A 329 46.09 -32.99 17.56
CA ALA A 329 46.48 -32.04 16.51
C ALA A 329 47.99 -32.12 16.19
N VAL A 330 48.40 -31.79 14.95
CA VAL A 330 49.80 -31.61 14.53
C VAL A 330 49.90 -30.40 13.58
N HIS A 331 50.95 -29.60 13.70
CA HIS A 331 51.26 -28.46 12.83
C HIS A 331 51.99 -28.87 11.53
N CYS A 332 51.87 -28.05 10.47
CA CYS A 332 53.08 -27.35 9.96
C CYS A 332 52.82 -26.15 9.02
N ARG A 333 53.25 -24.97 9.50
CA ARG A 333 53.92 -23.84 8.81
C ARG A 333 53.36 -23.20 7.52
N GLN A 334 53.41 -21.87 7.54
CA GLN A 334 53.25 -20.97 6.40
C GLN A 334 54.44 -21.04 5.42
N VAL A 335 54.19 -20.72 4.15
CA VAL A 335 55.13 -19.98 3.29
C VAL A 335 54.35 -18.82 2.66
N VAL A 336 54.92 -17.62 2.69
CA VAL A 336 54.34 -16.42 2.04
C VAL A 336 55.08 -16.15 0.75
N LEU A 337 54.35 -16.04 -0.36
CA LEU A 337 54.83 -15.45 -1.60
C LEU A 337 53.88 -14.32 -2.03
N LYS A 338 54.46 -13.22 -2.51
CA LYS A 338 53.74 -12.05 -3.05
C LYS A 338 53.82 -12.07 -4.59
N THR A 339 53.01 -11.19 -5.19
CA THR A 339 53.04 -10.75 -6.60
C THR A 339 52.45 -11.73 -7.63
N PRO A 340 51.94 -11.24 -8.79
CA PRO A 340 51.24 -9.96 -8.99
C PRO A 340 49.91 -10.11 -9.77
N VAL A 341 49.26 -8.98 -10.06
CA VAL A 341 48.10 -8.88 -10.94
C VAL A 341 48.46 -9.27 -12.38
N SER A 342 47.82 -10.31 -12.95
CA SER A 342 47.34 -10.34 -14.34
C SER A 342 46.60 -11.65 -14.65
N CYS A 343 45.26 -11.60 -14.72
CA CYS A 343 44.43 -12.64 -15.32
C CYS A 343 43.28 -11.99 -16.12
N THR A 344 43.62 -11.32 -17.22
CA THR A 344 42.62 -11.01 -18.25
C THR A 344 42.30 -12.30 -19.01
N GLU A 345 41.19 -12.94 -18.69
CA GLU A 345 40.59 -13.92 -19.61
C GLU A 345 40.30 -13.23 -20.95
N PRO A 346 40.45 -13.94 -22.09
CA PRO A 346 40.17 -13.35 -23.39
C PRO A 346 38.66 -13.08 -23.50
N ILE A 347 38.27 -11.81 -23.40
CA ILE A 347 36.91 -11.35 -23.69
C ILE A 347 36.59 -11.82 -25.12
N MET A 348 35.72 -12.84 -25.26
CA MET A 348 35.24 -13.26 -26.56
C MET A 348 34.44 -12.11 -27.17
N ALA A 349 35.07 -11.38 -28.07
CA ALA A 349 34.43 -10.29 -28.79
C ALA A 349 33.24 -10.85 -29.57
N SER A 350 32.04 -10.46 -29.16
CA SER A 350 30.83 -10.71 -29.93
C SER A 350 30.97 -10.12 -31.35
N LYS A 351 30.25 -10.66 -32.33
CA LYS A 351 30.38 -10.25 -33.76
C LYS A 351 30.11 -8.74 -34.00
N ASP A 352 29.47 -8.06 -33.05
CA ASP A 352 29.21 -6.61 -33.08
C ASP A 352 30.25 -5.77 -32.30
N GLY A 353 31.41 -6.33 -31.93
CA GLY A 353 32.54 -5.61 -31.30
C GLY A 353 32.38 -5.22 -29.83
N GLY A 354 31.18 -5.31 -29.25
CA GLY A 354 30.94 -5.06 -27.82
C GLY A 354 31.30 -6.26 -26.91
N PRO A 355 31.40 -6.05 -25.58
CA PRO A 355 31.60 -7.13 -24.61
C PRO A 355 30.49 -8.18 -24.71
N ALA A 356 30.83 -9.44 -24.43
CA ALA A 356 29.86 -10.53 -24.36
C ALA A 356 29.09 -10.51 -23.02
N PRO A 357 27.79 -10.84 -23.00
CA PRO A 357 27.08 -11.14 -21.76
C PRO A 357 27.65 -12.40 -21.08
N GLY A 358 27.75 -12.38 -19.76
CA GLY A 358 28.22 -13.49 -18.93
C GLY A 358 27.49 -13.56 -17.58
N HIS A 359 27.95 -14.43 -16.69
CA HIS A 359 27.38 -14.57 -15.34
C HIS A 359 27.58 -13.29 -14.53
N ASP A 360 26.56 -12.88 -13.78
CA ASP A 360 26.64 -11.76 -12.86
C ASP A 360 27.37 -12.18 -11.57
N PRO A 361 28.48 -11.57 -11.14
CA PRO A 361 29.21 -12.00 -9.95
C PRO A 361 28.52 -11.65 -8.61
N LYS A 362 27.38 -10.95 -8.65
CA LYS A 362 26.57 -10.56 -7.48
C LYS A 362 25.21 -11.29 -7.37
N SER A 363 24.90 -12.27 -8.23
CA SER A 363 23.71 -13.11 -8.07
C SER A 363 24.02 -14.32 -7.18
N SER A 364 23.09 -14.69 -6.28
CA SER A 364 23.24 -15.96 -5.53
C SER A 364 22.87 -17.14 -6.42
N SER A 365 23.55 -18.27 -6.23
CA SER A 365 23.32 -19.54 -6.93
C SER A 365 21.89 -20.09 -6.81
N ASP A 366 21.17 -19.66 -5.78
CA ASP A 366 19.85 -20.19 -5.39
C ASP A 366 18.72 -19.71 -6.32
N TYR A 367 18.99 -18.67 -7.11
CA TYR A 367 18.05 -18.09 -8.09
C TYR A 367 18.43 -18.48 -9.52
N VAL A 368 17.54 -18.16 -10.48
CA VAL A 368 17.82 -18.32 -11.91
C VAL A 368 18.94 -17.36 -12.33
N GLN A 369 20.02 -17.89 -12.87
CA GLN A 369 21.14 -17.08 -13.37
C GLN A 369 20.80 -16.49 -14.75
N PHE A 370 20.93 -15.17 -14.87
CA PHE A 370 20.71 -14.44 -16.12
C PHE A 370 22.04 -13.88 -16.64
N ASN A 371 22.35 -14.16 -17.91
CA ASN A 371 23.48 -13.51 -18.57
C ASN A 371 23.27 -11.99 -18.63
N CYS A 372 24.33 -11.23 -18.31
CA CYS A 372 24.34 -9.78 -18.32
C CYS A 372 25.69 -9.21 -18.75
N LEU A 373 25.75 -7.93 -19.11
CA LEU A 373 27.02 -7.22 -19.31
C LEU A 373 27.75 -7.00 -17.98
N PRO A 374 29.09 -6.91 -17.98
CA PRO A 374 29.86 -6.56 -16.78
C PRO A 374 29.50 -5.15 -16.26
N PRO A 375 29.64 -4.90 -14.94
CA PRO A 375 29.47 -3.57 -14.36
C PRO A 375 30.57 -2.60 -14.84
N GLY A 376 30.30 -1.28 -14.73
CA GLY A 376 31.21 -0.23 -15.24
C GLY A 376 31.18 -0.02 -16.77
N GLY A 377 30.32 -0.76 -17.48
CA GLY A 377 30.06 -0.60 -18.92
C GLY A 377 28.68 0.00 -19.22
N PRO A 378 28.04 -0.39 -20.35
CA PRO A 378 26.68 0.05 -20.68
C PRO A 378 25.66 -0.33 -19.60
N LEU A 379 24.74 0.60 -19.29
CA LEU A 379 23.77 0.44 -18.20
C LEU A 379 22.66 -0.58 -18.50
N ASN A 380 22.46 -0.97 -19.77
CA ASN A 380 21.44 -1.91 -20.21
C ASN A 380 21.86 -3.40 -20.01
N ARG A 381 22.42 -3.68 -18.83
CA ARG A 381 23.20 -4.90 -18.52
C ARG A 381 22.42 -6.20 -18.74
N TRP A 382 21.16 -6.29 -18.33
CA TRP A 382 20.31 -7.49 -18.48
C TRP A 382 19.40 -7.40 -19.69
N SER A 383 18.89 -6.20 -20.02
CA SER A 383 17.95 -6.01 -21.13
C SER A 383 18.60 -6.18 -22.50
N THR A 384 19.94 -6.01 -22.60
CA THR A 384 20.70 -6.35 -23.82
C THR A 384 20.42 -7.77 -24.32
N THR A 385 20.12 -8.73 -23.43
CA THR A 385 19.80 -10.11 -23.82
C THR A 385 18.58 -10.17 -24.74
N LEU A 386 17.55 -9.36 -24.48
CA LEU A 386 16.36 -9.28 -25.35
C LEU A 386 16.56 -8.33 -26.53
N THR A 387 17.31 -7.24 -26.34
CA THR A 387 17.36 -6.17 -27.34
C THR A 387 18.52 -6.25 -28.32
N ARG A 388 19.62 -6.95 -28.03
CA ARG A 388 20.80 -7.06 -28.92
C ARG A 388 20.54 -8.01 -30.09
N GLY A 389 21.40 -7.96 -31.11
CA GLY A 389 21.40 -8.91 -32.23
C GLY A 389 20.04 -9.02 -32.91
N HIS A 390 19.68 -10.24 -33.29
CA HIS A 390 18.39 -10.63 -33.85
C HIS A 390 17.83 -11.91 -33.23
N ASP A 391 18.37 -12.33 -32.07
CA ASP A 391 18.10 -13.64 -31.45
C ASP A 391 16.72 -13.69 -30.77
N PHE A 392 16.21 -12.53 -30.33
CA PHE A 392 14.87 -12.37 -29.74
C PHE A 392 14.00 -11.39 -30.55
N PRO A 393 13.68 -11.70 -31.82
CA PRO A 393 13.01 -10.76 -32.72
C PRO A 393 11.57 -10.48 -32.27
N GLY A 394 10.89 -11.46 -31.66
CA GLY A 394 9.57 -11.29 -31.06
C GLY A 394 9.57 -10.33 -29.85
N ALA A 395 10.61 -10.37 -29.01
CA ALA A 395 10.75 -9.43 -27.90
C ALA A 395 10.98 -8.00 -28.41
N GLN A 396 11.87 -7.82 -29.39
CA GLN A 396 12.11 -6.51 -30.00
C GLN A 396 10.85 -5.96 -30.72
N ALA A 397 10.08 -6.81 -31.39
CA ALA A 397 8.80 -6.43 -31.99
C ALA A 397 7.77 -5.99 -30.93
N MET A 398 7.63 -6.72 -29.82
CA MET A 398 6.76 -6.34 -28.71
C MET A 398 7.20 -5.03 -28.03
N LEU A 399 8.52 -4.83 -27.86
CA LEU A 399 9.08 -3.58 -27.30
C LEU A 399 8.84 -2.37 -28.22
N TYR A 400 8.93 -2.52 -29.55
CA TYR A 400 8.49 -1.48 -30.49
C TYR A 400 6.98 -1.23 -30.37
N GLY A 401 6.15 -2.27 -30.28
CA GLY A 401 4.70 -2.15 -30.04
C GLY A 401 4.35 -1.47 -28.71
N ALA A 402 5.19 -1.63 -27.68
CA ALA A 402 5.09 -0.95 -26.39
C ALA A 402 5.60 0.50 -26.40
N GLY A 403 6.18 0.97 -27.52
CA GLY A 403 6.55 2.37 -27.72
C GLY A 403 8.05 2.71 -27.65
N VAL A 404 8.96 1.74 -27.77
CA VAL A 404 10.39 2.06 -27.98
C VAL A 404 10.52 2.85 -29.30
N PRO A 405 11.10 4.08 -29.30
CA PRO A 405 10.91 5.01 -30.41
C PRO A 405 11.80 4.74 -31.64
N ASN A 406 12.96 4.10 -31.48
CA ASN A 406 13.90 3.83 -32.57
C ASN A 406 14.88 2.69 -32.23
N ARG A 407 15.71 2.29 -33.21
CA ARG A 407 16.72 1.22 -33.05
C ARG A 407 17.82 1.56 -32.05
N GLU A 408 18.16 2.83 -31.89
CA GLU A 408 19.21 3.27 -30.96
C GLU A 408 18.78 3.07 -29.50
N MET A 409 17.61 3.60 -29.13
CA MET A 409 16.97 3.36 -27.83
C MET A 409 16.76 1.87 -27.58
N MET A 410 16.32 1.10 -28.58
CA MET A 410 16.19 -0.36 -28.45
C MET A 410 17.52 -1.02 -28.04
N LYS A 411 18.61 -0.75 -28.77
CA LYS A 411 19.89 -1.46 -28.58
C LYS A 411 20.69 -0.95 -27.37
N ASN A 412 20.49 0.31 -26.94
CA ASN A 412 21.39 0.98 -26.00
C ASN A 412 20.73 1.48 -24.70
N ALA A 413 19.44 1.79 -24.67
CA ALA A 413 18.83 2.41 -23.48
C ALA A 413 18.53 1.37 -22.40
N PRO A 414 18.88 1.63 -21.12
CA PRO A 414 18.52 0.75 -20.01
C PRO A 414 17.02 0.79 -19.74
N GLN A 415 16.48 -0.35 -19.27
CA GLN A 415 15.07 -0.57 -19.05
C GLN A 415 14.75 -0.61 -17.55
N VAL A 416 14.10 0.44 -17.06
CA VAL A 416 13.75 0.59 -15.63
C VAL A 416 12.31 0.17 -15.41
N GLY A 417 12.11 -0.90 -14.65
CA GLY A 417 10.79 -1.35 -14.21
C GLY A 417 10.26 -0.42 -13.10
N ILE A 418 9.14 0.26 -13.35
CA ILE A 418 8.49 1.13 -12.37
C ILE A 418 7.32 0.35 -11.78
N ALA A 419 7.55 -0.28 -10.63
CA ALA A 419 6.64 -1.20 -9.96
C ALA A 419 5.74 -0.44 -8.97
N THR A 420 4.53 -0.09 -9.39
CA THR A 420 3.55 0.50 -8.46
C THR A 420 2.86 -0.58 -7.63
N VAL A 421 2.48 -0.24 -6.40
CA VAL A 421 1.49 -1.01 -5.63
C VAL A 421 0.18 -0.21 -5.63
N TRP A 422 -0.75 -0.56 -6.51
CA TRP A 422 -1.80 0.36 -6.95
C TRP A 422 -2.76 0.85 -5.84
N TRP A 423 -2.92 2.17 -5.83
CA TRP A 423 -4.06 2.92 -5.29
C TRP A 423 -4.19 4.20 -6.13
N GLU A 424 -5.37 4.83 -6.15
CA GLU A 424 -5.75 5.79 -7.20
C GLU A 424 -4.93 7.10 -7.25
N GLY A 425 -4.15 7.43 -6.22
CA GLY A 425 -3.32 8.64 -6.16
C GLY A 425 -1.80 8.42 -6.28
N ASN A 426 -1.34 7.22 -6.64
CA ASN A 426 0.10 6.94 -6.79
C ASN A 426 0.78 7.87 -7.85
N PRO A 427 1.97 8.46 -7.57
CA PRO A 427 2.60 9.49 -8.40
C PRO A 427 3.31 8.98 -9.68
N CYS A 428 2.96 7.78 -10.17
CA CYS A 428 3.68 7.00 -11.19
C CYS A 428 4.16 7.80 -12.42
N LYS A 429 3.32 8.72 -12.92
CA LYS A 429 3.61 9.50 -14.14
C LYS A 429 4.81 10.43 -14.00
N ILE A 430 5.07 10.95 -12.80
CA ILE A 430 6.21 11.84 -12.53
C ILE A 430 7.51 11.02 -12.63
N ILE A 431 7.54 9.85 -11.98
CA ILE A 431 8.68 8.94 -11.96
C ILE A 431 9.02 8.41 -13.36
N LYS A 432 8.01 8.04 -14.16
CA LYS A 432 8.25 7.65 -15.56
C LYS A 432 8.89 8.79 -16.36
N GLY A 433 8.37 10.01 -16.27
CA GLY A 433 8.97 11.17 -16.92
C GLY A 433 10.38 11.50 -16.41
N ALA A 434 10.69 11.24 -15.13
CA ALA A 434 12.03 11.40 -14.57
C ALA A 434 13.04 10.39 -15.13
N VAL A 435 12.63 9.13 -15.31
CA VAL A 435 13.43 8.07 -15.96
C VAL A 435 13.68 8.41 -17.44
N GLU A 436 12.64 8.81 -18.18
CA GLU A 436 12.74 9.15 -19.61
C GLU A 436 13.65 10.37 -19.86
N LYS A 437 13.61 11.39 -18.99
CA LYS A 437 14.53 12.55 -19.03
C LYS A 437 16.02 12.17 -18.96
N GLN A 438 16.36 11.01 -18.41
CA GLN A 438 17.74 10.53 -18.28
C GLN A 438 18.22 9.63 -19.44
N GLY A 439 17.40 9.47 -20.49
CA GLY A 439 17.72 8.62 -21.65
C GLY A 439 17.41 7.14 -21.43
N MET A 440 16.52 6.82 -20.49
CA MET A 440 16.20 5.45 -20.06
C MET A 440 14.75 5.10 -20.41
N LEU A 441 14.45 3.82 -20.61
CA LEU A 441 13.08 3.33 -20.91
C LEU A 441 12.33 3.03 -19.61
N GLY A 442 11.26 3.79 -19.32
CA GLY A 442 10.43 3.60 -18.13
C GLY A 442 9.25 2.66 -18.35
N TRP A 443 9.34 1.42 -17.87
CA TRP A 443 8.27 0.42 -17.96
C TRP A 443 7.41 0.40 -16.69
N GLN A 444 6.30 1.15 -16.70
CA GLN A 444 5.34 1.08 -15.61
C GLN A 444 4.58 -0.26 -15.65
N PHE A 445 4.69 -1.01 -14.56
CA PHE A 445 3.85 -2.16 -14.27
C PHE A 445 3.32 -2.07 -12.82
N ASN A 446 2.47 -3.01 -12.43
CA ASN A 446 1.79 -2.92 -11.15
C ASN A 446 1.63 -4.27 -10.45
N THR A 447 1.76 -4.28 -9.13
CA THR A 447 1.37 -5.41 -8.26
C THR A 447 0.19 -5.05 -7.34
N VAL A 448 -0.42 -6.08 -6.76
CA VAL A 448 -1.57 -5.94 -5.86
C VAL A 448 -1.16 -5.40 -4.49
N GLY A 449 -2.08 -4.71 -3.83
CA GLY A 449 -1.97 -4.37 -2.41
C GLY A 449 -3.34 -4.49 -1.75
N VAL A 450 -3.36 -4.57 -0.42
CA VAL A 450 -4.58 -4.44 0.38
C VAL A 450 -4.42 -3.31 1.38
N SER A 451 -5.53 -2.63 1.68
CA SER A 451 -5.59 -1.67 2.79
C SER A 451 -5.90 -2.43 4.06
N ASP A 452 -4.95 -2.44 5.00
CA ASP A 452 -5.16 -3.04 6.31
C ASP A 452 -6.30 -2.34 7.04
N ALA A 453 -6.35 -0.99 7.01
CA ALA A 453 -7.42 -0.19 7.60
C ALA A 453 -8.84 -0.60 7.15
N ILE A 454 -9.04 -0.92 5.87
CA ILE A 454 -10.32 -1.37 5.31
C ILE A 454 -10.62 -2.85 5.62
N THR A 455 -9.57 -3.65 5.85
CA THR A 455 -9.69 -5.09 6.14
C THR A 455 -9.65 -5.43 7.63
N MET A 456 -9.36 -4.46 8.52
CA MET A 456 -9.61 -4.55 9.96
C MET A 456 -11.09 -4.87 10.20
N GLY A 457 -11.37 -5.88 11.03
CA GLY A 457 -12.73 -6.30 11.36
C GLY A 457 -13.39 -7.20 10.31
N GLY A 458 -13.82 -8.38 10.76
CA GLY A 458 -14.64 -9.31 10.00
C GLY A 458 -14.90 -10.61 10.78
N ASP A 459 -15.98 -11.31 10.45
CA ASP A 459 -16.52 -12.37 11.32
C ASP A 459 -15.76 -13.70 11.21
N GLY A 460 -14.71 -13.86 12.02
CA GLY A 460 -14.02 -15.14 12.24
C GLY A 460 -13.46 -15.75 10.95
N GLN A 461 -14.09 -16.81 10.43
CA GLN A 461 -13.73 -17.41 9.14
C GLN A 461 -13.78 -16.42 7.96
N ARG A 462 -14.57 -15.35 8.06
CA ARG A 462 -14.69 -14.26 7.08
C ARG A 462 -13.75 -13.07 7.35
N SER A 463 -12.82 -13.17 8.31
CA SER A 463 -11.89 -12.08 8.64
C SER A 463 -10.98 -11.74 7.44
N ARG A 464 -11.25 -10.57 6.83
CA ARG A 464 -10.55 -10.07 5.64
C ARG A 464 -9.06 -9.81 5.90
N MET A 465 -8.73 -9.47 7.14
CA MET A 465 -7.37 -9.27 7.63
C MET A 465 -6.43 -10.48 7.44
N ARG A 466 -6.98 -11.70 7.27
CA ARG A 466 -6.19 -12.90 6.91
C ARG A 466 -5.45 -12.76 5.57
N PHE A 467 -5.93 -11.90 4.69
CA PHE A 467 -5.27 -11.60 3.42
C PHE A 467 -4.18 -10.51 3.54
N SER A 468 -4.02 -9.84 4.69
CA SER A 468 -3.03 -8.77 4.90
C SER A 468 -1.59 -9.27 4.72
N LEU A 469 -1.04 -10.02 5.70
CA LEU A 469 0.39 -10.34 5.75
C LEU A 469 0.88 -11.07 4.49
N GLN A 470 0.09 -12.01 3.97
CA GLN A 470 0.43 -12.77 2.76
C GLN A 470 0.54 -11.91 1.48
N THR A 471 0.05 -10.66 1.47
CA THR A 471 0.36 -9.75 0.35
C THR A 471 1.83 -9.33 0.32
N ARG A 472 2.58 -9.42 1.42
CA ARG A 472 4.04 -9.20 1.41
C ARG A 472 4.72 -10.15 0.43
N GLU A 473 4.41 -11.45 0.54
CA GLU A 473 4.92 -12.50 -0.36
C GLU A 473 4.42 -12.27 -1.78
N LEU A 474 3.11 -12.05 -1.97
CA LEU A 474 2.52 -11.87 -3.29
C LEU A 474 3.05 -10.62 -4.02
N ILE A 475 3.42 -9.56 -3.28
CA ILE A 475 4.12 -8.38 -3.80
C ILE A 475 5.56 -8.75 -4.19
N ALA A 476 6.27 -9.48 -3.34
CA ALA A 476 7.63 -9.94 -3.60
C ALA A 476 7.70 -10.78 -4.89
N ASP A 477 6.92 -11.88 -4.94
CA ASP A 477 6.81 -12.81 -6.06
C ASP A 477 6.46 -12.10 -7.38
N SER A 478 5.52 -11.13 -7.33
CA SER A 478 5.06 -10.42 -8.53
C SER A 478 6.11 -9.48 -9.11
N ILE A 479 6.83 -8.75 -8.25
CA ILE A 479 7.86 -7.79 -8.69
C ILE A 479 9.12 -8.54 -9.15
N GLU A 480 9.50 -9.60 -8.45
CA GLU A 480 10.55 -10.54 -8.85
C GLU A 480 10.25 -11.15 -10.23
N SER A 481 9.03 -11.69 -10.42
CA SER A 481 8.61 -12.32 -11.68
C SER A 481 8.71 -11.35 -12.86
N VAL A 482 8.15 -10.14 -12.73
CA VAL A 482 8.17 -9.16 -13.84
C VAL A 482 9.57 -8.61 -14.09
N THR A 483 10.31 -8.25 -13.03
CA THR A 483 11.68 -7.69 -13.18
C THR A 483 12.62 -8.72 -13.82
N SER A 484 12.51 -9.99 -13.44
CA SER A 484 13.32 -11.07 -14.01
C SER A 484 12.91 -11.38 -15.45
N ALA A 485 11.63 -11.67 -15.71
CA ALA A 485 11.16 -12.12 -17.03
C ALA A 485 11.23 -11.04 -18.11
N GLN A 486 11.07 -9.76 -17.76
CA GLN A 486 11.22 -8.64 -18.71
C GLN A 486 12.67 -8.13 -18.82
N HIS A 487 13.63 -8.78 -18.15
CA HIS A 487 15.05 -8.38 -18.14
C HIS A 487 15.29 -6.90 -17.77
N HIS A 488 14.44 -6.31 -16.90
CA HIS A 488 14.61 -4.93 -16.46
C HIS A 488 15.98 -4.74 -15.76
N ASP A 489 16.72 -3.71 -16.16
CA ASP A 489 18.07 -3.43 -15.65
C ASP A 489 18.06 -2.83 -14.24
N ALA A 490 16.96 -2.16 -13.89
CA ALA A 490 16.72 -1.58 -12.57
C ALA A 490 15.24 -1.59 -12.21
N ASN A 491 14.93 -1.40 -10.93
CA ASN A 491 13.56 -1.32 -10.43
C ASN A 491 13.34 -0.09 -9.54
N ILE A 492 12.29 0.69 -9.79
CA ILE A 492 11.78 1.70 -8.86
C ILE A 492 10.43 1.21 -8.34
N SER A 493 10.36 0.94 -7.04
CA SER A 493 9.13 0.46 -6.40
C SER A 493 8.42 1.56 -5.62
N ILE A 494 7.10 1.65 -5.79
CA ILE A 494 6.24 2.69 -5.18
C ILE A 494 5.18 2.05 -4.25
N PRO A 495 5.57 1.65 -3.02
CA PRO A 495 4.65 1.11 -2.01
C PRO A 495 3.99 2.22 -1.16
N GLY A 496 2.75 2.01 -0.70
CA GLY A 496 1.96 3.02 0.01
C GLY A 496 1.19 2.55 1.25
N CYS A 497 1.27 1.27 1.63
CA CYS A 497 0.56 0.72 2.78
C CYS A 497 1.41 -0.35 3.50
N ASP A 498 1.11 -0.58 4.78
CA ASP A 498 1.80 -1.44 5.75
C ASP A 498 2.67 -2.58 5.18
N LYS A 499 2.05 -3.55 4.51
CA LYS A 499 2.72 -4.79 4.07
C LYS A 499 3.45 -4.64 2.72
N ASN A 500 3.32 -3.47 2.06
CA ASN A 500 3.90 -3.22 0.74
C ASN A 500 5.41 -2.99 0.80
N MET A 501 5.87 -2.09 1.69
CA MET A 501 7.28 -1.73 1.84
C MET A 501 8.21 -2.95 2.03
N PRO A 502 7.95 -3.88 2.96
CA PRO A 502 8.79 -5.08 3.07
C PRO A 502 8.67 -6.01 1.86
N GLY A 503 7.51 -6.11 1.21
CA GLY A 503 7.34 -6.94 0.02
C GLY A 503 8.18 -6.46 -1.16
N VAL A 504 8.26 -5.14 -1.39
CA VAL A 504 9.10 -4.60 -2.48
C VAL A 504 10.59 -4.73 -2.17
N VAL A 505 11.01 -4.62 -0.90
CA VAL A 505 12.41 -4.84 -0.49
C VAL A 505 12.79 -6.33 -0.56
N MET A 506 11.87 -7.26 -0.26
CA MET A 506 12.08 -8.69 -0.47
C MET A 506 12.26 -9.00 -1.97
N ALA A 507 11.41 -8.48 -2.87
CA ALA A 507 11.64 -8.61 -4.32
C ALA A 507 13.02 -8.11 -4.74
N ALA A 508 13.41 -6.94 -4.23
CA ALA A 508 14.69 -6.31 -4.52
C ALA A 508 15.87 -7.19 -4.07
N ALA A 509 15.79 -7.76 -2.87
CA ALA A 509 16.78 -8.69 -2.36
C ALA A 509 16.88 -9.98 -3.19
N ARG A 510 15.75 -10.55 -3.64
CA ARG A 510 15.73 -11.74 -4.53
C ARG A 510 16.38 -11.44 -5.88
N HIS A 511 15.90 -10.43 -6.61
CA HIS A 511 16.42 -10.15 -7.97
C HIS A 511 17.79 -9.45 -8.00
N ASN A 512 18.21 -8.81 -6.90
CA ASN A 512 19.49 -8.14 -6.68
C ASN A 512 20.03 -7.29 -7.86
N ARG A 513 19.16 -6.45 -8.44
CA ARG A 513 19.51 -5.44 -9.47
C ARG A 513 19.37 -4.04 -8.87
N PRO A 514 20.00 -2.99 -9.44
CA PRO A 514 19.85 -1.60 -9.00
C PRO A 514 18.39 -1.22 -8.70
N PHE A 515 18.16 -0.66 -7.51
CA PHE A 515 16.82 -0.52 -6.93
C PHE A 515 16.66 0.73 -6.09
N ILE A 516 15.49 1.37 -6.14
CA ILE A 516 15.07 2.41 -5.19
C ILE A 516 13.63 2.15 -4.75
N MET A 517 13.36 2.27 -3.45
CA MET A 517 12.00 2.41 -2.92
C MET A 517 11.65 3.90 -2.78
N VAL A 518 10.50 4.30 -3.36
CA VAL A 518 9.89 5.62 -3.13
C VAL A 518 8.61 5.41 -2.33
N TYR A 519 8.63 5.78 -1.05
CA TYR A 519 7.44 5.65 -0.20
C TYR A 519 6.31 6.57 -0.69
N GLY A 520 5.07 6.08 -0.74
CA GLY A 520 3.91 6.88 -1.12
C GLY A 520 3.64 8.09 -0.20
N GLY A 521 4.17 8.09 1.03
CA GLY A 521 4.06 9.18 1.99
C GLY A 521 2.92 9.01 3.01
N THR A 522 3.02 9.74 4.13
CA THR A 522 1.99 9.73 5.19
C THR A 522 0.73 10.51 4.77
N ILE A 523 -0.44 10.10 5.28
CA ILE A 523 -1.66 10.92 5.25
C ILE A 523 -1.51 12.15 6.15
N ARG A 524 -2.30 13.19 5.85
CA ARG A 524 -2.45 14.38 6.70
C ARG A 524 -3.35 14.12 7.93
N LYS A 525 -3.16 14.83 9.04
CA LYS A 525 -4.00 14.75 10.27
C LYS A 525 -5.46 15.12 9.93
N GLY A 526 -6.43 14.32 10.38
CA GLY A 526 -7.85 14.68 10.34
C GLY A 526 -8.23 15.69 11.43
N HIS A 527 -9.46 16.21 11.39
CA HIS A 527 -10.02 17.05 12.47
C HIS A 527 -11.54 16.81 12.61
N SER A 528 -11.97 16.43 13.81
CA SER A 528 -13.38 16.20 14.15
C SER A 528 -13.97 17.49 14.73
N ALA A 529 -15.11 17.92 14.19
CA ALA A 529 -15.82 19.10 14.67
C ALA A 529 -16.54 18.85 16.01
N LEU A 530 -17.03 17.63 16.25
CA LEU A 530 -17.81 17.29 17.44
C LEU A 530 -16.95 16.84 18.63
N LEU A 531 -15.72 16.37 18.40
CA LEU A 531 -14.70 16.21 19.43
C LEU A 531 -13.75 17.42 19.56
N GLU A 532 -13.84 18.38 18.64
CA GLU A 532 -12.99 19.59 18.53
C GLU A 532 -11.48 19.28 18.67
N ARG A 533 -11.02 18.22 17.98
CA ARG A 533 -9.63 17.75 18.04
C ARG A 533 -9.16 17.11 16.74
N HIS A 534 -7.85 16.93 16.62
CA HIS A 534 -7.28 16.06 15.59
C HIS A 534 -7.72 14.61 15.76
N VAL A 535 -7.97 13.96 14.63
CA VAL A 535 -8.44 12.57 14.52
C VAL A 535 -7.70 11.85 13.39
N ASN A 536 -7.73 10.53 13.44
CA ASN A 536 -7.01 9.63 12.54
C ASN A 536 -7.70 8.26 12.55
N VAL A 537 -7.20 7.32 11.73
CA VAL A 537 -7.80 5.97 11.63
C VAL A 537 -7.86 5.19 12.97
N SER A 538 -6.96 5.43 13.94
CA SER A 538 -7.07 4.77 15.26
C SER A 538 -8.21 5.35 16.08
N THR A 539 -8.46 6.66 15.98
CA THR A 539 -9.61 7.32 16.61
C THR A 539 -10.92 6.66 16.18
N CYS A 540 -11.06 6.17 14.94
CA CYS A 540 -12.25 5.43 14.52
C CYS A 540 -12.47 4.15 15.35
N TYR A 541 -11.43 3.36 15.59
CA TYR A 541 -11.54 2.11 16.35
C TYR A 541 -11.70 2.37 17.86
N GLU A 542 -11.00 3.37 18.41
CA GLU A 542 -11.17 3.85 19.78
C GLU A 542 -12.61 4.34 20.02
N ALA A 543 -13.16 5.12 19.08
CA ALA A 543 -14.53 5.62 19.12
C ALA A 543 -15.55 4.49 18.99
N ALA A 544 -15.33 3.50 18.11
CA ALA A 544 -16.18 2.31 18.02
C ALA A 544 -16.24 1.51 19.34
N GLY A 545 -15.11 1.41 20.05
CA GLY A 545 -15.05 0.90 21.42
C GLY A 545 -15.87 1.75 22.39
N ALA A 546 -15.61 3.06 22.45
CA ALA A 546 -16.33 3.98 23.33
C ALA A 546 -17.85 4.03 23.06
N PHE A 547 -18.29 3.90 21.80
CA PHE A 547 -19.69 3.86 21.40
C PHE A 547 -20.38 2.59 21.92
N ALA A 548 -19.75 1.41 21.75
CA ALA A 548 -20.29 0.14 22.24
C ALA A 548 -20.51 0.12 23.77
N TYR A 549 -19.70 0.85 24.53
CA TYR A 549 -19.87 1.01 25.99
C TYR A 549 -20.68 2.25 26.42
N GLY A 550 -21.33 2.98 25.50
CA GLY A 550 -22.16 4.16 25.83
C GLY A 550 -21.38 5.40 26.30
N LYS A 551 -20.08 5.46 25.99
CA LYS A 551 -19.14 6.50 26.45
C LYS A 551 -18.77 7.54 25.40
N LEU A 552 -18.97 7.26 24.10
CA LEU A 552 -18.72 8.23 23.03
C LEU A 552 -19.72 9.38 23.12
N ARG A 553 -19.23 10.63 23.21
CA ARG A 553 -20.04 11.86 23.34
C ARG A 553 -19.36 13.02 22.63
N ALA A 554 -20.15 14.01 22.19
CA ALA A 554 -19.63 15.28 21.73
C ALA A 554 -18.93 16.01 22.90
N LYS A 555 -17.90 16.80 22.61
CA LYS A 555 -17.15 17.54 23.63
C LYS A 555 -17.94 18.70 24.23
N THR A 556 -18.78 19.32 23.42
CA THR A 556 -19.72 20.40 23.79
C THR A 556 -21.15 19.97 23.48
N ASP A 557 -22.11 20.43 24.28
CA ASP A 557 -23.57 20.22 24.11
C ASP A 557 -23.98 18.76 23.77
N ALA A 558 -23.38 17.79 24.49
CA ALA A 558 -23.58 16.37 24.25
C ALA A 558 -25.05 15.93 24.43
N GLY A 559 -25.64 15.33 23.39
CA GLY A 559 -27.06 14.95 23.37
C GLY A 559 -28.02 16.06 22.92
N ALA A 560 -27.51 17.21 22.46
CA ALA A 560 -28.30 18.10 21.61
C ALA A 560 -28.45 17.49 20.19
N PRO A 561 -29.45 17.90 19.39
CA PRO A 561 -29.61 17.41 18.02
C PRO A 561 -28.36 17.65 17.15
N GLY A 562 -27.87 16.61 16.48
CA GLY A 562 -26.60 16.64 15.73
C GLY A 562 -25.34 16.54 16.60
N ARG A 563 -25.49 16.16 17.87
CA ARG A 563 -24.41 15.98 18.88
C ARG A 563 -24.62 14.71 19.73
N GLU A 564 -25.37 13.74 19.21
CA GLU A 564 -25.49 12.40 19.80
C GLU A 564 -24.26 11.54 19.51
N SER A 565 -24.15 10.39 20.18
CA SER A 565 -23.04 9.44 19.99
C SER A 565 -22.92 8.94 18.54
N ALA A 566 -24.02 8.93 17.78
CA ALA A 566 -24.04 8.55 16.37
C ALA A 566 -23.48 9.66 15.46
N ASP A 567 -23.89 10.91 15.67
CA ASP A 567 -23.35 12.08 14.93
C ASP A 567 -21.82 12.19 15.13
N VAL A 568 -21.36 11.96 16.37
CA VAL A 568 -19.94 11.95 16.73
C VAL A 568 -19.18 10.84 16.00
N MET A 569 -19.79 9.66 15.82
CA MET A 569 -19.18 8.60 15.01
C MET A 569 -19.05 9.03 13.55
N GLU A 570 -20.12 9.56 12.96
CA GLU A 570 -20.14 9.96 11.55
C GLU A 570 -19.15 11.11 11.27
N ASP A 571 -19.01 12.08 12.17
CA ASP A 571 -17.99 13.13 12.09
C ASP A 571 -16.55 12.57 12.14
N ILE A 572 -16.29 11.56 12.97
CA ILE A 572 -14.98 10.87 13.03
C ILE A 572 -14.74 10.08 11.74
N GLU A 573 -15.72 9.33 11.24
CA GLU A 573 -15.64 8.55 10.01
C GLU A 573 -15.38 9.44 8.79
N ARG A 574 -16.09 10.56 8.68
CA ARG A 574 -15.96 11.53 7.57
C ARG A 574 -14.62 12.26 7.55
N HIS A 575 -14.02 12.53 8.71
CA HIS A 575 -12.88 13.45 8.82
C HIS A 575 -11.54 12.82 9.24
N SER A 576 -11.49 11.53 9.59
CA SER A 576 -10.25 10.85 10.01
C SER A 576 -9.26 10.53 8.88
N CYS A 577 -9.71 10.55 7.62
CA CYS A 577 -8.89 10.28 6.44
C CYS A 577 -9.05 11.39 5.39
N PRO A 578 -8.45 12.58 5.58
CA PRO A 578 -8.72 13.78 4.78
C PRO A 578 -8.14 13.77 3.36
N GLY A 579 -7.47 12.69 2.94
CA GLY A 579 -6.85 12.61 1.61
C GLY A 579 -5.97 11.37 1.43
N ALA A 580 -5.02 11.47 0.51
CA ALA A 580 -4.08 10.40 0.18
C ALA A 580 -2.97 10.21 1.24
N GLY A 581 -2.45 8.99 1.33
CA GLY A 581 -1.28 8.61 2.13
C GLY A 581 -1.54 7.45 3.09
N ALA A 582 -0.48 6.92 3.69
CA ALA A 582 -0.55 5.85 4.68
C ALA A 582 -0.98 6.34 6.07
N CYS A 583 -1.37 5.42 6.96
CA CYS A 583 -1.84 5.71 8.33
C CYS A 583 -0.85 6.57 9.13
N GLY A 584 -1.27 7.76 9.58
CA GLY A 584 -0.35 8.83 9.97
C GLY A 584 0.46 8.69 11.28
N GLY A 585 0.15 7.72 12.13
CA GLY A 585 0.97 7.41 13.31
C GLY A 585 2.21 6.57 12.97
N MET A 586 3.03 6.21 13.96
CA MET A 586 4.14 5.26 13.81
C MET A 586 3.63 3.79 13.79
N TYR A 587 2.65 3.54 12.92
CA TYR A 587 2.17 2.22 12.54
C TYR A 587 3.17 1.56 11.58
N THR A 588 2.89 0.34 11.10
CA THR A 588 3.87 -0.41 10.30
C THR A 588 4.30 0.34 9.06
N ALA A 589 3.40 1.06 8.37
CA ALA A 589 3.77 1.82 7.18
C ALA A 589 4.90 2.83 7.44
N ASN A 590 4.72 3.73 8.40
CA ASN A 590 5.73 4.72 8.77
C ASN A 590 6.96 4.09 9.47
N THR A 591 6.77 3.00 10.24
CA THR A 591 7.89 2.23 10.83
C THR A 591 8.79 1.65 9.75
N MET A 592 8.21 0.98 8.75
CA MET A 592 8.97 0.38 7.65
C MET A 592 9.58 1.46 6.75
N ALA A 593 8.86 2.54 6.46
CA ALA A 593 9.39 3.63 5.65
C ALA A 593 10.64 4.26 6.30
N THR A 594 10.56 4.63 7.59
CA THR A 594 11.70 5.21 8.34
C THR A 594 12.86 4.24 8.47
N ALA A 595 12.59 2.98 8.77
CA ALA A 595 13.61 1.93 8.83
C ALA A 595 14.31 1.68 7.49
N ILE A 596 13.58 1.68 6.37
CA ILE A 596 14.15 1.43 5.03
C ILE A 596 14.95 2.66 4.52
N GLU A 597 14.58 3.87 4.95
CA GLU A 597 15.42 5.07 4.77
C GLU A 597 16.72 4.97 5.59
N ALA A 598 16.66 4.48 6.84
CA ALA A 598 17.82 4.21 7.68
C ALA A 598 18.72 3.04 7.20
N MET A 599 18.20 2.18 6.31
CA MET A 599 18.98 1.18 5.56
C MET A 599 19.54 1.72 4.23
N GLY A 600 19.19 2.95 3.82
CA GLY A 600 19.72 3.58 2.62
C GLY A 600 19.07 3.19 1.29
N LEU A 601 17.91 2.52 1.28
CA LEU A 601 17.20 2.09 0.05
C LEU A 601 16.24 3.15 -0.52
N THR A 602 16.13 4.33 0.11
CA THR A 602 15.30 5.46 -0.34
C THR A 602 16.14 6.71 -0.55
N LEU A 603 15.56 7.73 -1.19
CA LEU A 603 16.09 9.09 -1.07
C LEU A 603 15.88 9.62 0.38
N PRO A 604 16.76 10.49 0.90
CA PRO A 604 16.56 11.14 2.20
C PRO A 604 15.27 11.97 2.24
N GLY A 605 14.52 11.84 3.33
CA GLY A 605 13.22 12.48 3.57
C GLY A 605 12.01 11.65 3.12
N SER A 606 12.21 10.63 2.27
CA SER A 606 11.14 9.84 1.63
C SER A 606 10.10 9.32 2.61
N SER A 607 10.54 8.84 3.78
CA SER A 607 9.70 8.27 4.82
C SER A 607 8.82 9.27 5.58
N SER A 608 9.20 10.55 5.59
CA SER A 608 8.54 11.60 6.36
C SER A 608 7.62 12.49 5.52
N TYR A 609 7.92 12.71 4.25
CA TYR A 609 7.12 13.55 3.36
C TYR A 609 5.65 13.08 3.27
N PRO A 610 4.65 13.94 3.59
CA PRO A 610 3.24 13.63 3.36
C PRO A 610 2.94 13.36 1.88
N ALA A 611 2.00 12.46 1.59
CA ALA A 611 1.76 11.96 0.23
C ALA A 611 1.37 13.05 -0.80
N LEU A 612 0.78 14.15 -0.33
CA LEU A 612 0.38 15.31 -1.14
C LEU A 612 1.30 16.53 -0.94
N SER A 613 2.52 16.34 -0.43
CA SER A 613 3.48 17.44 -0.27
C SER A 613 4.20 17.77 -1.59
N PRO A 614 4.52 19.05 -1.85
CA PRO A 614 5.43 19.43 -2.94
C PRO A 614 6.80 18.72 -2.87
N GLU A 615 7.23 18.32 -1.68
CA GLU A 615 8.49 17.64 -1.40
C GLU A 615 8.47 16.21 -1.95
N LYS A 616 7.35 15.48 -1.78
CA LYS A 616 7.12 14.15 -2.37
C LYS A 616 7.11 14.23 -3.90
N ALA A 617 6.57 15.29 -4.49
CA ALA A 617 6.63 15.51 -5.93
C ALA A 617 8.08 15.73 -6.41
N ARG A 618 8.86 16.59 -5.75
CA ARG A 618 10.28 16.82 -6.09
C ARG A 618 11.15 15.59 -5.88
N GLU A 619 10.84 14.73 -4.91
CA GLU A 619 11.48 13.41 -4.77
C GLU A 619 11.21 12.52 -6.00
N CYS A 620 9.95 12.46 -6.45
CA CYS A 620 9.54 11.71 -7.64
C CYS A 620 10.16 12.24 -8.95
N GLU A 621 10.56 13.52 -8.99
CA GLU A 621 11.33 14.08 -10.11
C GLU A 621 12.82 13.74 -10.05
N ARG A 622 13.40 13.72 -8.85
CA ARG A 622 14.84 13.42 -8.64
C ARG A 622 15.19 11.94 -8.74
N VAL A 623 14.23 11.02 -8.55
CA VAL A 623 14.53 9.57 -8.57
C VAL A 623 15.14 9.08 -9.89
N GLY A 624 14.88 9.76 -11.01
CA GLY A 624 15.51 9.44 -12.30
C GLY A 624 17.04 9.63 -12.30
N GLU A 625 17.54 10.69 -11.66
CA GLU A 625 18.98 10.94 -11.48
C GLU A 625 19.60 9.92 -10.51
N VAL A 626 18.88 9.60 -9.44
CA VAL A 626 19.38 8.70 -8.39
C VAL A 626 19.41 7.26 -8.88
N ILE A 627 18.39 6.76 -9.62
CA ILE A 627 18.43 5.39 -10.16
C ILE A 627 19.57 5.23 -11.17
N LYS A 628 19.84 6.26 -11.99
CA LYS A 628 20.98 6.27 -12.91
C LYS A 628 22.31 6.19 -12.16
N THR A 629 22.50 7.02 -11.13
CA THR A 629 23.67 6.93 -10.23
C THR A 629 23.79 5.55 -9.56
N THR A 630 22.66 4.95 -9.18
CA THR A 630 22.59 3.59 -8.59
C THR A 630 23.08 2.54 -9.57
N MET A 631 22.71 2.64 -10.85
CA MET A 631 23.11 1.75 -11.94
C MET A 631 24.58 1.95 -12.36
N GLU A 632 25.01 3.20 -12.53
CA GLU A 632 26.40 3.56 -12.89
C GLU A 632 27.42 3.04 -11.88
N ARG A 633 27.04 2.95 -10.59
CA ARG A 633 27.87 2.44 -9.50
C ARG A 633 27.62 0.96 -9.15
N ASP A 634 26.72 0.28 -9.85
CA ASP A 634 26.22 -1.08 -9.57
C ASP A 634 25.85 -1.33 -8.09
N ILE A 635 25.19 -0.33 -7.47
CA ILE A 635 24.68 -0.38 -6.09
C ILE A 635 23.38 -1.19 -6.09
N ARG A 636 23.29 -2.22 -5.26
CA ARG A 636 22.17 -3.16 -5.26
C ARG A 636 21.62 -3.44 -3.85
N PRO A 637 20.40 -3.96 -3.74
CA PRO A 637 19.78 -4.34 -2.47
C PRO A 637 20.67 -5.11 -1.51
N ARG A 638 21.42 -6.13 -1.95
CA ARG A 638 22.31 -6.89 -1.04
C ARG A 638 23.61 -6.16 -0.66
N ASP A 639 24.00 -5.11 -1.37
CA ASP A 639 25.10 -4.22 -0.94
C ASP A 639 24.65 -3.26 0.19
N LEU A 640 23.33 -2.98 0.28
CA LEU A 640 22.74 -2.03 1.24
C LEU A 640 22.12 -2.74 2.46
N LEU A 641 21.41 -3.85 2.23
CA LEU A 641 20.81 -4.72 3.25
C LEU A 641 21.90 -5.52 3.97
N THR A 642 22.68 -4.83 4.78
CA THR A 642 23.78 -5.37 5.58
C THR A 642 23.38 -5.51 7.04
N ARG A 643 24.16 -6.26 7.83
CA ARG A 643 23.94 -6.37 9.28
C ARG A 643 23.96 -5.02 10.00
N ALA A 644 24.77 -4.06 9.55
CA ALA A 644 24.80 -2.69 10.08
C ALA A 644 23.53 -1.89 9.72
N ALA A 645 23.04 -2.03 8.48
CA ALA A 645 21.78 -1.41 8.06
C ALA A 645 20.57 -1.93 8.86
N PHE A 646 20.48 -3.25 9.11
CA PHE A 646 19.44 -3.81 9.98
C PHE A 646 19.56 -3.33 11.43
N GLU A 647 20.76 -3.15 11.96
CA GLU A 647 20.96 -2.58 13.29
C GLU A 647 20.50 -1.11 13.36
N ASN A 648 20.82 -0.29 12.34
CA ASN A 648 20.31 1.09 12.21
C ASN A 648 18.77 1.13 12.16
N ALA A 649 18.15 0.23 11.39
CA ALA A 649 16.69 0.09 11.32
C ALA A 649 16.06 -0.27 12.67
N LEU A 650 16.69 -1.17 13.43
CA LEU A 650 16.24 -1.55 14.78
C LEU A 650 16.37 -0.37 15.76
N VAL A 651 17.54 0.29 15.79
CA VAL A 651 17.77 1.47 16.64
C VAL A 651 16.72 2.55 16.36
N LEU A 652 16.51 2.94 15.10
CA LEU A 652 15.52 3.97 14.75
C LEU A 652 14.10 3.53 15.10
N THR A 653 13.76 2.24 14.97
CA THR A 653 12.46 1.69 15.38
C THR A 653 12.21 1.83 16.88
N MET A 654 13.23 1.62 17.72
CA MET A 654 13.12 1.82 19.18
C MET A 654 12.99 3.31 19.53
N ILE A 655 13.85 4.16 18.95
CA ILE A 655 13.83 5.62 19.14
C ILE A 655 12.44 6.20 18.81
N LEU A 656 11.85 5.78 17.68
CA LEU A 656 10.58 6.29 17.16
C LEU A 656 9.31 5.60 17.71
N GLY A 657 9.44 4.58 18.57
CA GLY A 657 8.27 3.92 19.17
C GLY A 657 7.47 3.01 18.22
N GLY A 658 8.14 2.46 17.19
CA GLY A 658 7.52 1.81 16.03
C GLY A 658 6.78 0.49 16.26
N SER A 659 6.15 -0.01 15.19
CA SER A 659 5.28 -1.18 15.20
C SER A 659 6.02 -2.50 15.48
N THR A 660 5.44 -3.38 16.29
CA THR A 660 5.91 -4.76 16.52
C THR A 660 5.91 -5.61 15.25
N ASN A 661 5.03 -5.30 14.28
CA ASN A 661 5.09 -5.86 12.93
C ASN A 661 6.46 -5.64 12.25
N GLY A 662 7.17 -4.56 12.61
CA GLY A 662 8.52 -4.27 12.13
C GLY A 662 9.48 -5.44 12.36
N VAL A 663 9.42 -6.09 13.53
CA VAL A 663 10.25 -7.27 13.86
C VAL A 663 10.07 -8.39 12.82
N LEU A 664 8.81 -8.74 12.53
CA LEU A 664 8.46 -9.78 11.54
C LEU A 664 8.95 -9.41 10.13
N HIS A 665 9.00 -8.12 9.82
CA HIS A 665 9.43 -7.61 8.52
C HIS A 665 10.95 -7.49 8.40
N PHE A 666 11.66 -7.09 9.46
CA PHE A 666 13.13 -7.08 9.49
C PHE A 666 13.69 -8.50 9.37
N LEU A 667 13.13 -9.46 10.11
CA LEU A 667 13.52 -10.88 10.02
C LEU A 667 13.31 -11.45 8.61
N ALA A 668 12.19 -11.13 7.96
CA ALA A 668 11.91 -11.58 6.60
C ALA A 668 12.85 -10.95 5.57
N MET A 669 13.03 -9.62 5.59
CA MET A 669 13.95 -8.95 4.66
C MET A 669 15.41 -9.39 4.87
N ALA A 670 15.83 -9.66 6.11
CA ALA A 670 17.16 -10.18 6.42
C ALA A 670 17.34 -11.60 5.90
N ASN A 671 16.35 -12.49 6.14
CA ASN A 671 16.33 -13.85 5.61
C ASN A 671 16.45 -13.85 4.08
N THR A 672 15.57 -13.14 3.37
CA THR A 672 15.61 -13.02 1.90
C THR A 672 16.91 -12.40 1.37
N ALA A 673 17.55 -11.50 2.12
CA ALA A 673 18.86 -10.93 1.78
C ALA A 673 20.06 -11.85 2.09
N GLY A 674 19.88 -12.94 2.84
CA GLY A 674 20.96 -13.81 3.33
C GLY A 674 21.70 -13.26 4.55
N VAL A 675 21.11 -12.32 5.28
CA VAL A 675 21.71 -11.70 6.48
C VAL A 675 21.24 -12.42 7.76
N PRO A 676 22.16 -12.86 8.64
CA PRO A 676 21.77 -13.41 9.93
C PRO A 676 21.20 -12.31 10.83
N LEU A 677 19.89 -12.38 11.09
CA LEU A 677 19.17 -11.55 12.06
C LEU A 677 18.18 -12.42 12.84
N THR A 678 18.12 -12.24 14.15
CA THR A 678 17.36 -13.08 15.09
C THR A 678 16.55 -12.23 16.07
N LEU A 679 15.58 -12.85 16.77
CA LEU A 679 14.88 -12.17 17.87
C LEU A 679 15.84 -11.69 18.97
N ASP A 680 16.93 -12.42 19.24
CA ASP A 680 17.89 -12.03 20.27
C ASP A 680 18.69 -10.77 19.87
N ASP A 681 18.80 -10.48 18.56
CA ASP A 681 19.35 -9.22 18.05
C ASP A 681 18.40 -8.05 18.31
N VAL A 682 17.10 -8.25 18.08
CA VAL A 682 16.05 -7.28 18.40
C VAL A 682 16.00 -6.99 19.91
N ALA A 683 16.20 -8.01 20.75
CA ALA A 683 16.32 -7.85 22.20
C ALA A 683 17.51 -6.95 22.57
N ARG A 684 18.72 -7.25 22.08
CA ARG A 684 19.92 -6.44 22.37
C ARG A 684 19.80 -5.00 21.84
N ALA A 685 19.19 -4.81 20.67
CA ALA A 685 18.89 -3.48 20.14
C ALA A 685 17.87 -2.71 21.02
N SER A 686 16.84 -3.38 21.55
CA SER A 686 15.88 -2.82 22.50
C SER A 686 16.52 -2.43 23.83
N ASP A 687 17.33 -3.31 24.42
CA ASP A 687 17.94 -3.07 25.73
C ASP A 687 18.97 -1.92 25.73
N ARG A 688 19.65 -1.68 24.59
CA ARG A 688 20.66 -0.62 24.46
C ARG A 688 20.16 0.71 23.90
N THR A 689 18.89 0.80 23.48
CA THR A 689 18.36 1.99 22.78
C THR A 689 17.16 2.56 23.53
N PRO A 690 17.15 3.85 23.93
CA PRO A 690 16.00 4.47 24.57
C PRO A 690 14.84 4.70 23.59
N PHE A 691 13.64 4.82 24.11
CA PHE A 691 12.46 5.29 23.38
C PHE A 691 12.28 6.80 23.62
N LEU A 692 12.32 7.61 22.55
CA LEU A 692 12.36 9.08 22.63
C LEU A 692 11.11 9.77 22.05
N ALA A 693 10.44 9.15 21.07
CA ALA A 693 9.44 9.86 20.27
C ALA A 693 8.03 9.83 20.88
N ASP A 694 7.47 11.00 21.17
CA ASP A 694 6.09 11.21 21.60
C ASP A 694 5.10 11.10 20.42
N LEU A 695 5.26 10.04 19.61
CA LEU A 695 4.47 9.76 18.42
C LEU A 695 3.37 8.74 18.70
N ALA A 696 2.17 9.02 18.25
CA ALA A 696 1.04 8.11 18.30
C ALA A 696 1.38 6.83 17.52
N PRO A 697 1.02 5.65 18.04
CA PRO A 697 0.07 5.44 19.14
C PRO A 697 0.69 5.38 20.55
N SER A 698 2.00 5.55 20.72
CA SER A 698 2.66 5.52 22.04
C SER A 698 2.61 6.88 22.77
N GLY A 699 2.51 7.95 21.97
CA GLY A 699 2.48 9.36 22.34
C GLY A 699 1.43 10.17 21.55
N LYS A 700 1.60 11.49 21.46
CA LYS A 700 0.56 12.44 21.01
C LYS A 700 0.66 12.95 19.56
N TYR A 701 1.83 12.93 18.94
CA TYR A 701 2.08 13.51 17.60
C TYR A 701 1.96 12.49 16.46
N LEU A 702 1.93 12.94 15.21
CA LEU A 702 1.90 12.10 14.00
C LEU A 702 3.17 12.31 13.15
N MET A 703 3.35 11.49 12.10
CA MET A 703 4.48 11.63 11.16
C MET A 703 4.51 13.00 10.48
N GLU A 704 3.35 13.63 10.29
CA GLU A 704 3.26 15.00 9.78
C GLU A 704 3.90 16.03 10.71
N ASP A 705 3.72 15.89 12.03
CA ASP A 705 4.39 16.75 13.02
C ASP A 705 5.92 16.54 12.99
N LEU A 706 6.37 15.29 12.82
CA LEU A 706 7.80 14.99 12.68
C LEU A 706 8.38 15.62 11.40
N TYR A 707 7.64 15.58 10.30
CA TYR A 707 7.99 16.27 9.05
C TYR A 707 8.11 17.80 9.25
N GLU A 708 7.19 18.41 10.00
CA GLU A 708 7.19 19.85 10.29
C GLU A 708 8.45 20.32 11.07
N VAL A 709 9.10 19.43 11.83
CA VAL A 709 10.36 19.74 12.58
C VAL A 709 11.64 19.24 11.90
N GLY A 710 11.58 18.78 10.63
CA GLY A 710 12.74 18.37 9.82
C GLY A 710 12.75 16.91 9.36
N GLY A 711 11.81 16.09 9.82
CA GLY A 711 11.61 14.72 9.36
C GLY A 711 12.71 13.72 9.77
N THR A 712 12.65 12.53 9.18
CA THR A 712 13.56 11.41 9.47
C THR A 712 15.04 11.74 9.32
N PRO A 713 15.50 12.50 8.30
CA PRO A 713 16.91 12.89 8.16
C PRO A 713 17.43 13.70 9.34
N SER A 714 16.63 14.59 9.93
CA SER A 714 17.03 15.37 11.11
C SER A 714 17.15 14.51 12.37
N VAL A 715 16.31 13.46 12.50
CA VAL A 715 16.47 12.43 13.54
C VAL A 715 17.74 11.61 13.30
N LEU A 716 17.97 11.14 12.07
CA LEU A 716 19.17 10.37 11.70
C LEU A 716 20.45 11.17 11.93
N LYS A 717 20.48 12.46 11.57
CA LYS A 717 21.59 13.39 11.86
C LYS A 717 21.90 13.46 13.36
N MET A 718 20.88 13.58 14.21
CA MET A 718 21.04 13.56 15.67
C MET A 718 21.59 12.22 16.17
N LEU A 719 21.06 11.09 15.70
CA LEU A 719 21.47 9.76 16.15
C LEU A 719 22.88 9.37 15.70
N ILE A 720 23.29 9.78 14.50
CA ILE A 720 24.66 9.61 13.99
C ILE A 720 25.62 10.49 14.82
N ALA A 721 25.29 11.75 15.07
CA ALA A 721 26.11 12.64 15.90
C ALA A 721 26.25 12.18 17.37
N LYS A 722 25.30 11.38 17.87
CA LYS A 722 25.34 10.74 19.19
C LYS A 722 25.87 9.29 19.17
N GLY A 723 26.32 8.78 18.01
CA GLY A 723 26.92 7.44 17.87
C GLY A 723 25.96 6.25 18.03
N LEU A 724 24.64 6.48 17.94
CA LEU A 724 23.62 5.43 18.05
C LEU A 724 23.31 4.75 16.71
N VAL A 725 23.45 5.48 15.61
CA VAL A 725 23.25 5.00 14.22
C VAL A 725 24.58 5.09 13.49
N ASP A 726 24.94 4.02 12.78
CA ASP A 726 26.12 3.98 11.91
C ASP A 726 25.86 4.80 10.65
N GLY A 727 26.45 6.00 10.59
CA GLY A 727 26.37 6.89 9.44
C GLY A 727 27.27 6.47 8.26
N SER A 728 28.15 5.49 8.42
CA SER A 728 29.12 5.10 7.37
C SER A 728 28.53 4.20 6.28
N ILE A 729 27.34 3.62 6.50
CA ILE A 729 26.71 2.72 5.52
C ILE A 729 26.47 3.42 4.18
N PRO A 730 26.65 2.73 3.03
CA PRO A 730 26.30 3.26 1.71
C PRO A 730 24.78 3.39 1.55
N THR A 731 24.36 4.12 0.52
CA THR A 731 22.94 4.32 0.16
C THR A 731 22.76 4.40 -1.36
N VAL A 732 21.50 4.36 -1.84
CA VAL A 732 21.15 4.54 -3.27
C VAL A 732 21.61 5.87 -3.88
N THR A 733 21.94 6.89 -3.09
CA THR A 733 22.49 8.16 -3.62
C THR A 733 23.96 8.05 -4.04
N GLY A 734 24.62 6.91 -3.76
CA GLY A 734 26.07 6.75 -3.89
C GLY A 734 26.87 7.48 -2.81
N LYS A 735 26.22 8.14 -1.86
CA LYS A 735 26.82 8.69 -0.64
C LYS A 735 26.58 7.75 0.55
N THR A 736 27.36 7.95 1.61
CA THR A 736 27.05 7.39 2.93
C THR A 736 25.80 8.02 3.56
N LEU A 737 25.23 7.36 4.56
CA LEU A 737 24.07 7.88 5.30
C LEU A 737 24.40 9.22 6.00
N ALA A 738 25.61 9.38 6.54
CA ALA A 738 26.09 10.62 7.15
C ALA A 738 26.16 11.79 6.14
N GLU A 739 26.77 11.58 4.98
CA GLU A 739 26.86 12.60 3.92
C GLU A 739 25.51 12.99 3.32
N ASN A 740 24.51 12.11 3.39
CA ASN A 740 23.14 12.39 2.96
C ASN A 740 22.37 13.28 3.95
N VAL A 741 22.65 13.17 5.25
CA VAL A 741 21.97 13.95 6.30
C VAL A 741 22.76 15.17 6.77
N ALA A 742 24.03 15.30 6.39
CA ALA A 742 24.93 16.39 6.80
C ALA A 742 24.31 17.79 6.60
N ASP A 743 23.74 18.06 5.42
CA ASP A 743 23.17 19.37 5.05
C ASP A 743 21.74 19.60 5.56
N TRP A 744 21.10 18.62 6.20
CA TRP A 744 19.74 18.77 6.74
C TRP A 744 19.74 19.64 8.01
N PRO A 745 18.63 20.33 8.34
CA PRO A 745 18.52 21.02 9.62
C PRO A 745 18.70 20.04 10.78
N SER A 746 19.32 20.51 11.87
CA SER A 746 19.18 19.84 13.17
C SER A 746 17.75 20.02 13.67
N LEU A 747 17.25 19.08 14.47
CA LEU A 747 15.99 19.27 15.20
C LEU A 747 16.09 20.53 16.07
N ASP A 748 15.05 21.37 16.05
CA ASP A 748 14.91 22.54 16.92
C ASP A 748 15.03 22.11 18.40
N PRO A 749 15.87 22.72 19.26
CA PRO A 749 15.93 22.38 20.69
C PRO A 749 14.60 22.55 21.45
N GLY A 750 13.65 23.34 20.93
CA GLY A 750 12.33 23.58 21.54
C GLY A 750 11.23 22.57 21.20
N GLN A 751 11.40 21.74 20.16
CA GLN A 751 10.39 20.76 19.75
C GLN A 751 10.14 19.68 20.82
N GLN A 752 8.91 19.18 20.88
CA GLN A 752 8.44 18.28 21.94
C GLN A 752 8.12 16.85 21.44
N ILE A 753 8.54 16.52 20.23
CA ILE A 753 8.22 15.28 19.50
C ILE A 753 9.28 14.21 19.76
N ILE A 754 10.56 14.53 19.59
CA ILE A 754 11.70 13.66 19.88
C ILE A 754 12.35 14.17 21.16
N ARG A 755 12.24 13.42 22.27
CA ARG A 755 12.89 13.81 23.52
C ARG A 755 14.41 13.75 23.44
N PRO A 756 15.14 14.55 24.24
CA PRO A 756 16.59 14.40 24.40
C PRO A 756 16.93 13.02 25.00
N LEU A 757 18.14 12.54 24.75
CA LEU A 757 18.61 11.24 25.27
C LEU A 757 18.73 11.21 26.79
N GLU A 758 18.81 12.40 27.39
CA GLU A 758 18.97 12.66 28.80
C GLU A 758 17.62 12.69 29.56
N ASP A 759 16.48 12.76 28.84
CA ASP A 759 15.10 12.62 29.37
C ASP A 759 14.25 11.73 28.43
N PRO A 760 14.56 10.42 28.32
CA PRO A 760 13.86 9.53 27.41
C PRO A 760 12.48 9.14 27.96
N ILE A 761 11.51 8.86 27.08
CA ILE A 761 10.17 8.37 27.48
C ILE A 761 10.29 7.00 28.17
N LYS A 762 11.26 6.18 27.73
CA LYS A 762 11.71 4.96 28.42
C LYS A 762 13.20 4.77 28.15
N ALA A 763 13.98 4.44 29.18
CA ALA A 763 15.44 4.25 29.05
C ALA A 763 15.86 3.08 28.15
N SER A 764 14.94 2.16 27.85
CA SER A 764 15.09 1.08 26.87
C SER A 764 13.95 1.10 25.85
N GLY A 765 14.05 0.26 24.82
CA GLY A 765 13.04 0.09 23.80
C GLY A 765 11.70 -0.40 24.35
N HIS A 766 10.63 0.02 23.69
CA HIS A 766 9.24 -0.40 23.96
C HIS A 766 8.93 -1.81 23.44
N ILE A 767 9.64 -2.30 22.42
CA ILE A 767 9.51 -3.69 21.94
C ILE A 767 10.28 -4.60 22.89
N ARG A 768 9.63 -5.60 23.46
CA ARG A 768 10.28 -6.68 24.23
C ARG A 768 10.14 -8.02 23.52
N ILE A 769 11.18 -8.84 23.64
CA ILE A 769 11.21 -10.21 23.14
C ILE A 769 11.04 -11.11 24.34
N LEU A 770 9.93 -11.84 24.41
CA LEU A 770 9.63 -12.72 25.54
C LEU A 770 9.91 -14.18 25.17
N ARG A 771 10.47 -14.95 26.10
CA ARG A 771 10.59 -16.42 26.00
C ARG A 771 9.92 -17.10 27.20
N GLY A 772 9.86 -18.42 27.28
CA GLY A 772 9.26 -19.13 28.41
C GLY A 772 8.48 -20.36 27.98
N ASN A 773 7.77 -21.01 28.89
CA ASN A 773 7.08 -22.26 28.59
C ASN A 773 5.88 -22.07 27.65
N ILE A 774 5.28 -20.88 27.54
CA ILE A 774 4.24 -20.57 26.55
C ILE A 774 4.87 -20.31 25.16
N ALA A 775 6.02 -19.62 25.12
CA ALA A 775 6.65 -19.10 23.90
C ALA A 775 8.14 -19.47 23.80
N PRO A 776 8.50 -20.76 23.65
CA PRO A 776 9.91 -21.18 23.67
C PRO A 776 10.68 -20.69 22.43
N GLY A 777 10.04 -20.62 21.25
CA GLY A 777 10.63 -20.00 20.06
C GLY A 777 10.74 -18.48 20.16
N GLY A 778 9.97 -17.88 21.06
CA GLY A 778 9.90 -16.44 21.33
C GLY A 778 8.51 -15.86 21.06
N ALA A 779 8.28 -14.65 21.57
CA ALA A 779 7.13 -13.80 21.30
C ALA A 779 7.56 -12.34 21.26
N VAL A 780 6.76 -11.48 20.61
CA VAL A 780 7.05 -10.04 20.49
C VAL A 780 5.98 -9.24 21.23
N ALA A 781 6.38 -8.52 22.26
CA ALA A 781 5.51 -7.69 23.08
C ALA A 781 5.77 -6.19 22.85
N LYS A 782 4.74 -5.37 23.02
CA LYS A 782 4.88 -3.91 23.17
C LYS A 782 4.62 -3.58 24.65
N ILE A 783 5.64 -3.04 25.33
CA ILE A 783 5.61 -2.73 26.76
C ILE A 783 6.28 -1.35 26.97
N THR A 784 5.47 -0.31 27.15
CA THR A 784 5.92 1.09 27.24
C THR A 784 6.45 1.48 28.62
N GLY A 785 6.20 0.68 29.66
CA GLY A 785 6.48 0.95 31.06
C GLY A 785 5.35 1.68 31.81
N LYS A 786 4.44 2.35 31.09
CA LYS A 786 3.23 3.00 31.66
C LYS A 786 2.25 1.98 32.26
N GLU A 787 2.26 0.76 31.72
CA GLU A 787 1.47 -0.39 32.15
C GLU A 787 2.10 -1.16 33.33
N GLY A 788 3.35 -0.85 33.70
CA GLY A 788 4.15 -1.61 34.66
C GLY A 788 5.22 -2.48 33.98
N LEU A 789 5.84 -3.38 34.76
CA LEU A 789 6.93 -4.24 34.31
C LEU A 789 6.64 -5.76 34.43
N SER A 790 5.59 -6.16 35.14
CA SER A 790 5.14 -7.55 35.19
C SER A 790 3.62 -7.60 35.37
N PHE A 791 2.96 -8.63 34.82
CA PHE A 791 1.52 -8.85 34.91
C PHE A 791 1.23 -10.34 35.09
N THR A 792 0.57 -10.68 36.19
CA THR A 792 0.06 -12.03 36.48
C THR A 792 -1.46 -12.01 36.53
N GLY A 793 -2.11 -12.97 35.88
CA GLY A 793 -3.56 -13.12 35.87
C GLY A 793 -4.01 -14.49 35.38
N ARG A 794 -5.30 -14.80 35.52
CA ARG A 794 -5.88 -16.06 35.04
C ARG A 794 -6.06 -16.01 33.52
N ALA A 795 -5.69 -17.09 32.84
CA ALA A 795 -5.95 -17.28 31.43
C ALA A 795 -7.46 -17.34 31.15
N ARG A 796 -7.89 -16.66 30.09
CA ARG A 796 -9.20 -16.83 29.45
C ARG A 796 -8.98 -17.00 27.97
N VAL A 797 -9.35 -18.16 27.43
CA VAL A 797 -8.80 -18.69 26.18
C VAL A 797 -9.84 -18.68 25.06
N PHE A 798 -9.45 -18.18 23.89
CA PHE A 798 -10.30 -18.04 22.72
C PHE A 798 -9.60 -18.66 21.51
N ASP A 799 -10.27 -19.59 20.83
CA ASP A 799 -9.74 -20.23 19.62
C ASP A 799 -9.87 -19.34 18.36
N ARG A 800 -10.46 -18.13 18.49
CA ARG A 800 -10.74 -17.17 17.41
C ARG A 800 -10.82 -15.75 17.96
N GLU A 801 -10.35 -14.77 17.18
CA GLU A 801 -10.51 -13.33 17.51
C GLU A 801 -11.99 -12.93 17.67
N ARG A 802 -12.90 -13.53 16.89
CA ARG A 802 -14.35 -13.26 16.96
C ARG A 802 -14.90 -13.52 18.36
N ASP A 803 -14.48 -14.61 19.00
CA ASP A 803 -15.10 -15.11 20.21
C ASP A 803 -14.72 -14.19 21.41
N LEU A 804 -13.49 -13.63 21.40
CA LEU A 804 -13.08 -12.54 22.28
C LEU A 804 -13.83 -11.23 21.97
N ASN A 805 -13.92 -10.83 20.71
CA ASN A 805 -14.62 -9.60 20.30
C ASN A 805 -16.10 -9.62 20.73
N GLU A 806 -16.77 -10.78 20.68
CA GLU A 806 -18.14 -10.94 21.19
C GLU A 806 -18.21 -10.89 22.71
N ALA A 807 -17.27 -11.53 23.43
CA ALA A 807 -17.21 -11.48 24.89
C ALA A 807 -17.02 -10.04 25.41
N LEU A 808 -16.15 -9.26 24.75
CA LEU A 808 -16.00 -7.82 25.03
C LEU A 808 -17.30 -7.06 24.73
N ALA A 809 -17.92 -7.28 23.56
CA ALA A 809 -19.13 -6.57 23.14
C ALA A 809 -20.36 -6.86 24.01
N ARG A 810 -20.46 -8.03 24.66
CA ARG A 810 -21.50 -8.35 25.66
C ARG A 810 -21.19 -7.83 27.07
N GLY A 811 -19.96 -7.37 27.32
CA GLY A 811 -19.49 -7.08 28.68
C GLY A 811 -19.31 -8.35 29.53
N ASP A 812 -18.92 -9.47 28.91
CA ASP A 812 -18.60 -10.73 29.60
C ASP A 812 -17.21 -10.69 30.27
N ILE A 813 -16.42 -9.65 30.01
CA ILE A 813 -15.08 -9.37 30.57
C ILE A 813 -15.18 -8.02 31.30
N ARG A 814 -14.87 -8.00 32.59
CA ARG A 814 -15.11 -6.85 33.47
C ARG A 814 -13.91 -6.54 34.38
N ARG A 815 -14.04 -5.52 35.23
CA ARG A 815 -12.99 -5.13 36.18
C ARG A 815 -12.98 -6.04 37.42
N GLU A 816 -14.15 -6.60 37.73
CA GLU A 816 -14.44 -7.45 38.88
C GLU A 816 -13.90 -8.88 38.71
N ASP A 817 -13.58 -9.29 37.47
CA ASP A 817 -12.99 -10.59 37.15
C ASP A 817 -11.54 -10.76 37.70
N GLY A 818 -10.94 -9.69 38.21
CA GLY A 818 -9.53 -9.61 38.60
C GLY A 818 -8.61 -9.49 37.38
N ASN A 819 -7.31 -9.79 37.56
CA ASN A 819 -6.37 -9.80 36.44
C ASN A 819 -6.66 -10.98 35.50
N LEU A 820 -6.89 -10.68 34.22
CA LEU A 820 -7.09 -11.67 33.16
C LEU A 820 -6.00 -11.58 32.10
N VAL A 821 -5.52 -12.73 31.65
CA VAL A 821 -4.68 -12.87 30.45
C VAL A 821 -5.54 -13.48 29.35
N LEU A 822 -5.93 -12.66 28.38
CA LEU A 822 -6.82 -13.07 27.29
C LEU A 822 -5.98 -13.69 26.17
N VAL A 823 -6.06 -15.01 26.02
CA VAL A 823 -5.22 -15.79 25.10
C VAL A 823 -6.02 -16.09 23.83
N VAL A 824 -5.73 -15.40 22.73
CA VAL A 824 -6.33 -15.68 21.42
C VAL A 824 -5.38 -16.53 20.59
N ARG A 825 -5.76 -17.78 20.32
CA ARG A 825 -4.90 -18.75 19.63
C ARG A 825 -5.51 -19.26 18.32
N TYR A 826 -4.71 -19.95 17.52
CA TYR A 826 -5.04 -20.34 16.15
C TYR A 826 -5.31 -19.14 15.23
N GLU A 827 -4.66 -18.01 15.47
CA GLU A 827 -4.61 -16.87 14.55
C GLU A 827 -3.18 -16.57 14.07
N GLY A 828 -2.26 -17.53 14.24
CA GLY A 828 -0.90 -17.51 13.67
C GLY A 828 -0.81 -17.69 12.15
N PRO A 829 0.41 -17.79 11.59
CA PRO A 829 0.65 -17.93 10.14
C PRO A 829 -0.16 -19.05 9.46
N LYS A 830 -0.25 -20.23 10.09
CA LYS A 830 -0.99 -21.40 9.59
C LYS A 830 -2.38 -21.52 10.22
N GLY A 831 -2.52 -21.12 11.49
CA GLY A 831 -3.76 -21.23 12.26
C GLY A 831 -4.86 -20.26 11.82
N GLY A 832 -4.49 -19.03 11.46
CA GLY A 832 -5.42 -18.04 10.90
C GLY A 832 -6.17 -18.62 9.68
N PRO A 833 -5.49 -18.95 8.58
CA PRO A 833 -4.08 -18.65 8.27
C PRO A 833 -3.88 -17.16 7.93
N GLY A 834 -2.63 -16.77 7.63
CA GLY A 834 -2.28 -15.41 7.20
C GLY A 834 -1.97 -14.45 8.34
N MET A 835 -1.84 -14.96 9.58
CA MET A 835 -1.45 -14.21 10.78
C MET A 835 -2.19 -12.86 10.92
N PRO A 836 -3.54 -12.84 11.01
CA PRO A 836 -4.31 -11.60 11.06
C PRO A 836 -3.91 -10.66 12.21
N GLU A 837 -4.03 -9.35 11.95
CA GLU A 837 -3.80 -8.27 12.92
C GLU A 837 -5.08 -7.94 13.69
N GLN A 838 -5.08 -8.22 14.99
CA GLN A 838 -6.19 -7.99 15.90
C GLN A 838 -6.12 -6.56 16.45
N LEU A 839 -7.24 -5.83 16.38
CA LEU A 839 -7.35 -4.44 16.88
C LEU A 839 -8.72 -4.15 17.51
N ARG A 840 -9.79 -4.81 17.06
CA ARG A 840 -11.12 -4.59 17.64
C ARG A 840 -11.13 -4.92 19.15
N ALA A 841 -10.43 -5.98 19.55
CA ALA A 841 -10.31 -6.37 20.95
C ALA A 841 -9.56 -5.32 21.80
N SER A 842 -8.38 -4.87 21.36
CA SER A 842 -7.59 -3.89 22.12
C SER A 842 -8.25 -2.51 22.14
N ALA A 843 -8.83 -2.04 21.02
CA ALA A 843 -9.59 -0.80 20.97
C ALA A 843 -10.85 -0.85 21.86
N ALA A 844 -11.54 -1.99 21.92
CA ALA A 844 -12.66 -2.20 22.85
C ALA A 844 -12.19 -2.21 24.31
N ILE A 845 -11.06 -2.84 24.65
CA ILE A 845 -10.46 -2.82 25.99
C ILE A 845 -10.09 -1.39 26.42
N MET A 846 -9.51 -0.59 25.53
CA MET A 846 -9.22 0.83 25.81
C MET A 846 -10.49 1.66 25.97
N GLY A 847 -11.50 1.51 25.09
CA GLY A 847 -12.80 2.17 25.23
C GLY A 847 -13.58 1.75 26.49
N ALA A 848 -13.43 0.49 26.91
CA ALA A 848 -13.95 -0.02 28.17
C ALA A 848 -13.24 0.59 29.40
N GLY A 849 -11.99 1.04 29.27
CA GLY A 849 -11.15 1.46 30.39
C GLY A 849 -10.66 0.29 31.25
N LEU A 850 -10.54 -0.90 30.64
CA LEU A 850 -10.08 -2.11 31.32
C LEU A 850 -8.55 -2.10 31.43
N THR A 851 -8.07 -2.00 32.68
CA THR A 851 -6.62 -1.99 33.01
C THR A 851 -6.15 -3.30 33.65
N ASN A 852 -7.08 -4.19 34.00
CA ASN A 852 -6.86 -5.50 34.61
C ASN A 852 -6.71 -6.62 33.55
N VAL A 853 -6.26 -6.28 32.35
CA VAL A 853 -6.29 -7.16 31.17
C VAL A 853 -4.97 -7.12 30.42
N ALA A 854 -4.43 -8.31 30.12
CA ALA A 854 -3.36 -8.52 29.16
C ALA A 854 -3.87 -9.31 27.94
N LEU A 855 -3.19 -9.15 26.79
CA LEU A 855 -3.53 -9.80 25.52
C LEU A 855 -2.36 -10.66 25.03
N VAL A 856 -2.61 -11.92 24.67
CA VAL A 856 -1.60 -12.87 24.20
C VAL A 856 -2.10 -13.60 22.96
N THR A 857 -1.31 -13.63 21.87
CA THR A 857 -1.70 -14.35 20.64
C THR A 857 -0.53 -14.93 19.84
N ASP A 858 -0.80 -16.03 19.13
CA ASP A 858 0.06 -16.54 18.06
C ASP A 858 -0.07 -15.74 16.74
N GLY A 859 -1.12 -14.92 16.62
CA GLY A 859 -1.29 -13.92 15.57
C GLY A 859 -0.53 -12.62 15.85
N ARG A 860 -1.09 -11.48 15.42
CA ARG A 860 -0.51 -10.13 15.62
C ARG A 860 -1.54 -9.23 16.31
N TYR A 861 -1.08 -8.35 17.19
CA TYR A 861 -1.88 -7.22 17.68
C TYR A 861 -1.43 -5.93 17.00
N SER A 862 -2.38 -5.06 16.66
CA SER A 862 -2.03 -3.79 16.05
C SER A 862 -1.39 -2.83 17.05
N GLY A 863 -0.39 -2.08 16.60
CA GLY A 863 0.42 -1.20 17.45
C GLY A 863 -0.35 -0.07 18.15
N ALA A 864 -1.60 0.19 17.72
CA ALA A 864 -2.56 1.20 18.19
C ALA A 864 -3.14 0.94 19.60
N SER A 865 -2.36 0.32 20.48
CA SER A 865 -2.88 -0.33 21.68
C SER A 865 -1.98 -0.08 22.90
N HIS A 866 -2.57 0.00 24.10
CA HIS A 866 -1.88 0.15 25.39
C HIS A 866 -2.06 -1.09 26.28
N GLY A 867 -1.10 -1.35 27.17
CA GLY A 867 -1.13 -2.48 28.11
C GLY A 867 -0.18 -3.62 27.71
N PHE A 868 -0.17 -4.70 28.50
CA PHE A 868 0.63 -5.89 28.21
C PHE A 868 0.06 -6.64 27.00
N ILE A 869 0.68 -6.42 25.84
CA ILE A 869 0.22 -6.94 24.55
C ILE A 869 1.34 -7.74 23.90
N VAL A 870 1.13 -9.05 23.83
CA VAL A 870 2.08 -10.06 23.34
C VAL A 870 1.52 -10.70 22.07
N GLY A 871 2.21 -10.54 20.96
CA GLY A 871 1.91 -11.24 19.70
C GLY A 871 3.06 -12.16 19.30
N HIS A 872 2.91 -12.80 18.13
CA HIS A 872 3.96 -13.59 17.50
C HIS A 872 4.44 -14.76 18.36
N VAL A 873 3.59 -15.36 19.20
CA VAL A 873 3.96 -16.52 20.04
C VAL A 873 4.37 -17.72 19.16
N VAL A 874 5.62 -18.16 19.29
CA VAL A 874 6.20 -19.30 18.56
C VAL A 874 6.55 -20.46 19.50
N PRO A 875 6.21 -21.72 19.15
CA PRO A 875 5.42 -22.12 17.99
C PRO A 875 3.94 -21.72 18.10
N GLU A 876 3.29 -21.49 16.95
CA GLU A 876 1.86 -21.16 16.91
C GLU A 876 0.98 -22.35 17.34
N ALA A 877 -0.26 -22.10 17.73
CA ALA A 877 -1.13 -23.15 18.26
C ALA A 877 -1.47 -24.21 17.21
N ALA A 878 -1.59 -23.83 15.93
CA ALA A 878 -1.83 -24.77 14.83
C ALA A 878 -0.66 -25.73 14.56
N ALA A 879 0.53 -25.42 15.07
CA ALA A 879 1.72 -26.28 15.02
C ALA A 879 1.94 -27.10 16.31
N GLY A 880 0.99 -27.11 17.25
CA GLY A 880 1.13 -27.80 18.54
C GLY A 880 2.03 -27.07 19.55
N GLY A 881 2.26 -25.77 19.34
CA GLY A 881 3.01 -24.93 20.29
C GLY A 881 2.32 -24.84 21.66
N PRO A 882 3.04 -24.56 22.76
CA PRO A 882 2.49 -24.62 24.11
C PRO A 882 1.25 -23.73 24.36
N VAL A 883 1.10 -22.63 23.63
CA VAL A 883 -0.11 -21.78 23.63
C VAL A 883 -1.39 -22.54 23.19
N ALA A 884 -1.28 -23.65 22.45
CA ALA A 884 -2.39 -24.57 22.16
C ALA A 884 -2.88 -25.34 23.39
N LEU A 885 -2.05 -25.42 24.45
CA LEU A 885 -2.25 -26.27 25.62
C LEU A 885 -2.77 -25.50 26.84
N VAL A 886 -2.73 -24.16 26.81
CA VAL A 886 -3.33 -23.30 27.84
C VAL A 886 -4.85 -23.52 27.89
N ARG A 887 -5.42 -23.54 29.09
CA ARG A 887 -6.85 -23.73 29.40
C ARG A 887 -7.35 -22.56 30.25
N ASP A 888 -8.67 -22.35 30.28
CA ASP A 888 -9.27 -21.34 31.16
C ASP A 888 -8.90 -21.59 32.63
N GLY A 889 -8.50 -20.53 33.33
CA GLY A 889 -8.13 -20.58 34.73
C GLY A 889 -6.66 -20.91 35.04
N ASP A 890 -5.85 -21.37 34.07
CA ASP A 890 -4.39 -21.45 34.24
C ASP A 890 -3.84 -20.07 34.62
N GLU A 891 -2.98 -19.95 35.63
CA GLU A 891 -2.32 -18.67 35.92
C GLU A 891 -1.18 -18.41 34.93
N VAL A 892 -1.12 -17.20 34.37
CA VAL A 892 -0.10 -16.79 33.39
C VAL A 892 0.56 -15.50 33.86
N THR A 893 1.90 -15.48 33.81
CA THR A 893 2.74 -14.32 34.13
C THR A 893 3.48 -13.84 32.89
N ILE A 894 3.45 -12.52 32.65
CA ILE A 894 4.17 -11.81 31.60
C ILE A 894 5.15 -10.86 32.30
N ASP A 895 6.45 -11.09 32.15
CA ASP A 895 7.50 -10.35 32.86
C ASP A 895 8.45 -9.63 31.88
N ALA A 896 8.50 -8.29 31.96
CA ALA A 896 9.28 -7.43 31.07
C ALA A 896 10.71 -7.13 31.59
N VAL A 897 11.06 -7.64 32.77
CA VAL A 897 12.40 -7.54 33.40
C VAL A 897 13.20 -8.80 33.09
N LEU A 898 12.60 -9.96 33.33
CA LEU A 898 13.14 -11.28 32.96
C LEU A 898 12.97 -11.58 31.46
N ASN A 899 12.18 -10.78 30.74
CA ASN A 899 11.77 -11.02 29.35
C ASN A 899 11.11 -12.40 29.17
N ARG A 900 10.11 -12.70 30.03
CA ARG A 900 9.44 -14.00 30.10
C ARG A 900 7.93 -13.96 29.91
N ILE A 901 7.37 -15.08 29.45
CA ILE A 901 5.95 -15.40 29.45
C ILE A 901 5.75 -16.88 29.78
N ASP A 902 5.17 -17.16 30.95
CA ASP A 902 5.04 -18.52 31.50
C ASP A 902 3.63 -18.77 32.06
N ALA A 903 3.13 -19.99 31.88
CA ALA A 903 1.97 -20.53 32.56
C ALA A 903 2.39 -21.35 33.79
N ALA A 904 1.69 -21.21 34.91
CA ALA A 904 1.87 -21.97 36.14
C ALA A 904 1.27 -23.38 36.06
N VAL A 905 1.59 -24.11 34.99
CA VAL A 905 1.16 -25.48 34.71
C VAL A 905 2.38 -26.38 34.75
N SER A 906 2.31 -27.52 35.45
CA SER A 906 3.44 -28.45 35.55
C SER A 906 3.74 -29.12 34.21
N GLU A 907 5.02 -29.42 33.94
CA GLU A 907 5.45 -30.09 32.71
C GLU A 907 4.72 -31.42 32.45
N ALA A 908 4.39 -32.16 33.52
CA ALA A 908 3.61 -33.41 33.40
C ALA A 908 2.17 -33.18 32.94
N GLU A 909 1.51 -32.09 33.38
CA GLU A 909 0.20 -31.71 32.87
C GLU A 909 0.31 -31.13 31.45
N MET A 910 1.32 -30.31 31.16
CA MET A 910 1.56 -29.80 29.80
C MET A 910 1.79 -30.93 28.79
N GLU A 911 2.53 -31.97 29.15
CA GLU A 911 2.76 -33.11 28.26
C GLU A 911 1.53 -34.02 28.14
N ARG A 912 0.74 -34.19 29.21
CA ARG A 912 -0.60 -34.82 29.08
C ARG A 912 -1.48 -34.05 28.11
N ARG A 913 -1.54 -32.71 28.24
CA ARG A 913 -2.27 -31.84 27.31
C ARG A 913 -1.75 -31.93 25.88
N ARG A 914 -0.42 -32.10 25.69
CA ARG A 914 0.19 -32.31 24.37
C ARG A 914 -0.24 -33.63 23.75
N ALA A 915 -0.25 -34.73 24.51
CA ALA A 915 -0.72 -36.03 24.05
C ALA A 915 -2.24 -36.06 23.76
N GLU A 916 -3.03 -35.23 24.46
CA GLU A 916 -4.46 -35.02 24.19
C GLU A 916 -4.73 -34.13 22.96
N TRP A 917 -3.77 -33.27 22.58
CA TRP A 917 -3.95 -32.28 21.50
C TRP A 917 -4.03 -32.93 20.12
N LYS A 918 -4.89 -32.36 19.27
CA LYS A 918 -5.08 -32.78 17.88
C LYS A 918 -5.07 -31.55 16.98
N ALA A 919 -4.25 -31.59 15.94
CA ALA A 919 -4.15 -30.51 14.97
C ALA A 919 -5.55 -30.20 14.38
N PRO A 920 -6.02 -28.93 14.42
CA PRO A 920 -7.31 -28.57 13.87
C PRO A 920 -7.29 -28.68 12.33
N GLU A 921 -8.41 -29.14 11.77
CA GLU A 921 -8.61 -29.21 10.33
C GLU A 921 -8.35 -27.83 9.66
N PRO A 922 -7.53 -27.75 8.58
CA PRO A 922 -7.19 -26.49 7.94
C PRO A 922 -8.43 -25.69 7.52
N ARG A 923 -8.58 -24.50 8.12
CA ARG A 923 -9.73 -23.59 7.94
C ARG A 923 -9.95 -23.17 6.49
N VAL A 924 -8.89 -23.16 5.67
CA VAL A 924 -8.94 -22.84 4.24
C VAL A 924 -8.17 -23.90 3.45
N LYS A 925 -8.82 -24.54 2.47
CA LYS A 925 -8.29 -25.73 1.77
C LYS A 925 -7.94 -25.52 0.28
N ARG A 926 -8.21 -24.33 -0.27
CA ARG A 926 -7.90 -23.88 -1.65
C ARG A 926 -7.63 -22.38 -1.67
N GLY A 927 -7.15 -21.84 -2.80
CA GLY A 927 -6.83 -20.42 -2.95
C GLY A 927 -5.52 -20.00 -2.27
N VAL A 928 -5.20 -18.70 -2.30
CA VAL A 928 -3.89 -18.18 -1.91
C VAL A 928 -3.54 -18.47 -0.43
N LEU A 929 -4.51 -18.34 0.48
CA LEU A 929 -4.33 -18.67 1.90
C LEU A 929 -3.96 -20.14 2.14
N ALA A 930 -4.46 -21.07 1.32
CA ALA A 930 -4.09 -22.48 1.40
C ALA A 930 -2.75 -22.81 0.73
N LYS A 931 -2.20 -21.93 -0.12
CA LYS A 931 -0.78 -21.99 -0.52
C LYS A 931 0.10 -21.49 0.63
N TYR A 932 -0.21 -20.29 1.14
CA TYR A 932 0.52 -19.64 2.24
C TYR A 932 0.66 -20.57 3.45
N ALA A 933 -0.44 -21.14 3.96
CA ALA A 933 -0.44 -22.02 5.12
C ALA A 933 0.38 -23.32 4.95
N ARG A 934 0.77 -23.70 3.72
CA ARG A 934 1.63 -24.86 3.45
C ARG A 934 3.11 -24.49 3.40
N LEU A 935 3.43 -23.30 2.87
CA LEU A 935 4.79 -22.85 2.61
C LEU A 935 5.39 -22.01 3.74
N VAL A 936 4.54 -21.36 4.54
CA VAL A 936 5.00 -20.34 5.50
C VAL A 936 5.82 -20.94 6.65
N GLY A 937 6.94 -20.29 6.99
CA GLY A 937 7.67 -20.49 8.24
C GLY A 937 6.91 -19.94 9.47
N ASP A 938 7.54 -20.01 10.64
CA ASP A 938 7.02 -19.36 11.85
C ASP A 938 7.40 -17.87 11.93
N ALA A 939 6.84 -17.16 12.92
CA ALA A 939 7.02 -15.73 13.09
C ALA A 939 8.42 -15.29 13.60
N SER A 940 9.18 -16.17 14.26
CA SER A 940 10.55 -15.88 14.73
C SER A 940 11.58 -15.90 13.59
N HIS A 941 11.22 -16.52 12.46
CA HIS A 941 11.95 -16.47 11.19
C HIS A 941 11.28 -15.53 10.15
N GLY A 942 10.43 -14.60 10.59
CA GLY A 942 9.79 -13.60 9.73
C GLY A 942 8.55 -14.07 8.95
N ALA A 943 8.11 -15.32 9.14
CA ALA A 943 7.01 -15.95 8.40
C ALA A 943 7.14 -15.83 6.87
N VAL A 944 8.35 -16.07 6.35
CA VAL A 944 8.65 -16.16 4.90
C VAL A 944 8.02 -17.42 4.27
N THR A 945 7.86 -17.44 2.95
CA THR A 945 7.30 -18.59 2.19
C THR A 945 8.28 -19.24 1.21
N ASP A 946 9.50 -18.71 1.12
CA ASP A 946 10.59 -19.12 0.21
C ASP A 946 11.83 -19.69 0.94
N GLY A 947 11.72 -20.01 2.22
CA GLY A 947 12.78 -20.72 2.97
C GLY A 947 12.83 -22.22 2.63
N TRP A 948 14.05 -22.74 2.46
CA TRP A 948 14.38 -24.14 2.15
C TRP A 948 15.35 -24.72 3.17
#